data_AF-A0AAN6WG11-F1
#
_entry.id   AF-A0AAN6WG11-F1
#
_cell.length_a   1.000
_cell.length_b   1.000
_cell.length_c   1.000
_cell.angle_alpha   90.00
_cell.angle_beta   90.00
_cell.angle_gamma   90.00
#
_symmetry.space_group_name_H-M   'P 1'
#
loop_
_entity.id
_entity.type
_entity.pdbx_description
1 polymer ?
#
loop_
_entity_poly.entity_id
_entity_poly.type
_entity_poly.pdbx_seq_one_letter_code
_entity_poly.pdbx_strand_id
1 'polypeptide(L)'
;MSEQRFETLQLHAGQEPDPTTNSRAVPIYATTSYVFNDSAHGARLFGLKEFGNIYSRIMNPTIDVFEKRIAALEGGVAAVAASSGMAAQFMAIAALAHSGDNIVSTSNLYGGTYNQFKVLFQRFGITTRFVKGDKPEDFAAVIDENTKAVYIESIGNPRYNVPDFEKIANIAHEHGIPVVVDNTFGAGGYFVRPIEHGADIVVHSATKWIGGHGTTIGGVIVDAGKFDWGKHSKRFPQMVEPSEGYHGLKFWETFGAITYAIRVRVELLRDLGACLNPFGAQQLLLGIETLSLRAERHASNALTLARYLEASPYVSWVSYPGLESHPSHETAKKYLKRGFGGVLSFGVKGGGFAGSQIVDSFKLISNLANVGDSKTLAIHPWTTTHEQLTDEEKISSGVSEDLIRVSVGTEHIEDIVADFEQATSPKLDRKDPKQSTMQITTAFLSLLGTALALQPNPQPQTSIILHIPPSPPLPNPATLPPSTRATLNSLNKHHSAPLSDLNTFSFHNVTPGSYLLDIHCLTHAFIPLRLDVSPPPIDFPENLKIEAWETFRGNDWGNKGEKVSVATQDTGRVVVVARMAGQKSYFMERSTFSVLSIFKNPIILLSLVSMGLFFGMPKLIENMDPEMRAEWEEQQKSNPMNALMGAASGQQSGGGMGNFDMAAFLAGSGNKEEKGNNGGGGKKKR
;
A
#
# COMPACT_ATOMS: atom_id res chain seq x y z
N MET A 1 -14.95 25.02 -31.96
CA MET A 1 -14.29 23.74 -32.30
C MET A 1 -15.24 22.64 -31.85
N SER A 2 -15.41 21.57 -32.64
CA SER A 2 -16.20 20.40 -32.22
C SER A 2 -15.72 19.90 -30.86
N GLU A 3 -16.61 19.38 -30.00
CA GLU A 3 -16.18 18.64 -28.81
C GLU A 3 -15.22 17.52 -29.22
N GLN A 4 -13.95 17.65 -28.80
CA GLN A 4 -12.91 16.70 -29.15
C GLN A 4 -13.16 15.37 -28.42
N ARG A 5 -12.79 14.25 -29.06
CA ARG A 5 -12.91 12.90 -28.48
C ARG A 5 -11.77 12.63 -27.49
N PHE A 6 -11.93 11.62 -26.64
CA PHE A 6 -10.99 11.28 -25.55
C PHE A 6 -9.54 11.13 -26.03
N GLU A 7 -9.31 10.42 -27.13
CA GLU A 7 -7.97 10.14 -27.68
C GLU A 7 -7.28 11.42 -28.18
N THR A 8 -8.06 12.41 -28.59
CA THR A 8 -7.54 13.73 -28.98
C THR A 8 -7.27 14.59 -27.75
N LEU A 9 -8.20 14.57 -26.78
CA LEU A 9 -8.06 15.32 -25.52
C LEU A 9 -6.85 14.85 -24.71
N GLN A 10 -6.56 13.55 -24.65
CA GLN A 10 -5.41 13.02 -23.89
C GLN A 10 -4.06 13.52 -24.43
N LEU A 11 -4.02 14.00 -25.68
CA LEU A 11 -2.81 14.54 -26.32
C LEU A 11 -2.74 16.07 -26.27
N HIS A 12 -3.88 16.75 -26.27
CA HIS A 12 -3.94 18.20 -26.54
C HIS A 12 -4.59 19.03 -25.45
N ALA A 13 -5.47 18.46 -24.63
CA ALA A 13 -6.17 19.25 -23.62
C ALA A 13 -5.17 19.85 -22.62
N GLY A 14 -5.40 21.11 -22.26
CA GLY A 14 -4.57 21.87 -21.32
C GLY A 14 -3.26 22.41 -21.89
N GLN A 15 -2.91 22.11 -23.15
CA GLN A 15 -1.61 22.46 -23.72
C GLN A 15 -1.73 23.19 -25.06
N GLU A 16 -1.02 24.31 -25.17
CA GLU A 16 -0.64 24.94 -26.44
C GLU A 16 0.88 24.90 -26.59
N PRO A 17 1.45 24.99 -27.82
CA PRO A 17 2.90 25.16 -27.99
C PRO A 17 3.41 26.34 -27.15
N ASP A 18 4.57 26.18 -26.52
CA ASP A 18 5.15 27.23 -25.69
C ASP A 18 5.37 28.50 -26.53
N PRO A 19 4.77 29.66 -26.18
CA PRO A 19 4.81 30.85 -27.04
C PRO A 19 6.21 31.49 -27.13
N THR A 20 7.13 31.14 -26.23
CA THR A 20 8.48 31.71 -26.20
C THR A 20 9.43 30.95 -27.13
N THR A 21 9.32 29.63 -27.16
CA THR A 21 10.27 28.72 -27.83
C THR A 21 9.64 27.89 -28.94
N ASN A 22 8.31 27.90 -29.06
CA ASN A 22 7.50 27.00 -29.89
C ASN A 22 7.71 25.51 -29.55
N SER A 23 8.13 25.19 -28.32
CA SER A 23 8.22 23.79 -27.88
C SER A 23 6.86 23.11 -27.98
N ARG A 24 6.80 22.00 -28.72
CA ARG A 24 5.60 21.17 -28.82
C ARG A 24 5.40 20.28 -27.60
N ALA A 25 6.47 19.84 -26.96
CA ALA A 25 6.39 19.11 -25.69
C ALA A 25 6.17 20.10 -24.54
N VAL A 26 5.49 19.65 -23.48
CA VAL A 26 5.30 20.44 -22.26
C VAL A 26 6.67 20.68 -21.59
N PRO A 27 7.09 21.94 -21.39
CA PRO A 27 8.32 22.22 -20.67
C PRO A 27 8.21 21.82 -19.19
N ILE A 28 9.33 21.36 -18.61
CA ILE A 28 9.41 21.09 -17.17
C ILE A 28 9.83 22.38 -16.45
N TYR A 29 8.89 23.05 -15.81
CA TYR A 29 9.16 24.22 -14.96
C TYR A 29 9.65 23.77 -13.59
N ALA A 30 10.91 23.34 -13.50
CA ALA A 30 11.59 22.95 -12.26
C ALA A 30 12.00 24.17 -11.42
N THR A 31 11.02 24.99 -11.04
CA THR A 31 11.19 26.20 -10.24
C THR A 31 10.31 26.17 -9.00
N THR A 32 10.69 26.93 -7.98
CA THR A 32 9.87 27.17 -6.79
C THR A 32 9.03 28.44 -6.93
N SER A 33 9.59 29.49 -7.50
CA SER A 33 9.03 30.85 -7.48
C SER A 33 8.94 31.46 -8.88
N TYR A 34 8.07 32.46 -9.02
CA TYR A 34 7.86 33.21 -10.26
C TYR A 34 8.03 34.70 -10.01
N VAL A 35 8.66 35.40 -10.95
CA VAL A 35 8.87 36.86 -10.87
C VAL A 35 7.56 37.59 -11.13
N PHE A 36 7.25 38.61 -10.32
CA PHE A 36 6.14 39.51 -10.58
C PHE A 36 6.57 40.65 -11.49
N ASN A 37 5.67 41.09 -12.38
CA ASN A 37 5.88 42.27 -13.22
C ASN A 37 6.14 43.54 -12.39
N ASP A 38 5.38 43.71 -11.30
CA ASP A 38 5.52 44.77 -10.31
C ASP A 38 4.80 44.39 -8.99
N SER A 39 4.92 45.23 -7.96
CA SER A 39 4.28 44.98 -6.66
C SER A 39 2.75 44.93 -6.72
N ALA A 40 2.12 45.66 -7.65
CA ALA A 40 0.67 45.66 -7.80
C ALA A 40 0.17 44.35 -8.44
N HIS A 41 0.91 43.79 -9.40
CA HIS A 41 0.67 42.46 -9.94
C HIS A 41 0.76 41.40 -8.85
N GLY A 42 1.81 41.42 -8.02
CA GLY A 42 1.92 40.54 -6.86
C GLY A 42 0.70 40.65 -5.93
N ALA A 43 0.30 41.86 -5.56
CA ALA A 43 -0.88 42.09 -4.71
C ALA A 43 -2.19 41.56 -5.32
N ARG A 44 -2.39 41.67 -6.63
CA ARG A 44 -3.57 41.12 -7.31
C ARG A 44 -3.59 39.59 -7.30
N LEU A 45 -2.44 38.95 -7.51
CA LEU A 45 -2.32 37.49 -7.44
C LEU A 45 -2.64 36.97 -6.03
N PHE A 46 -2.05 37.54 -4.99
CA PHE A 46 -2.32 37.13 -3.60
C PHE A 46 -3.75 37.42 -3.15
N GLY A 47 -4.36 38.49 -3.68
CA GLY A 47 -5.77 38.82 -3.44
C GLY A 47 -6.75 38.00 -4.29
N LEU A 48 -6.29 37.03 -5.09
CA LEU A 48 -7.08 36.25 -6.04
C LEU A 48 -7.90 37.10 -7.03
N LYS A 49 -7.42 38.32 -7.33
CA LYS A 49 -8.03 39.24 -8.31
C LYS A 49 -7.56 38.98 -9.74
N GLU A 50 -6.48 38.23 -9.87
CA GLU A 50 -5.85 37.84 -11.12
C GLU A 50 -5.32 36.42 -10.97
N PHE A 51 -5.53 35.56 -11.97
CA PHE A 51 -4.93 34.23 -12.00
C PHE A 51 -3.50 34.30 -12.49
N GLY A 52 -2.60 33.58 -11.83
CA GLY A 52 -1.20 33.52 -12.23
C GLY A 52 -0.35 32.72 -11.27
N ASN A 53 0.92 32.57 -11.62
CA ASN A 53 1.86 31.79 -10.83
C ASN A 53 2.50 32.67 -9.74
N ILE A 54 2.48 32.17 -8.51
CA ILE A 54 3.13 32.79 -7.34
C ILE A 54 4.27 31.89 -6.89
N TYR A 55 3.93 30.64 -6.54
CA TYR A 55 4.84 29.65 -6.00
C TYR A 55 4.36 28.24 -6.37
N SER A 56 5.29 27.35 -6.72
CA SER A 56 5.00 26.01 -7.25
C SER A 56 4.25 25.09 -6.28
N ARG A 57 4.24 25.39 -4.98
CA ARG A 57 3.42 24.66 -3.98
C ARG A 57 1.92 24.75 -4.26
N ILE A 58 1.45 25.80 -4.91
CA ILE A 58 0.02 26.01 -5.20
C ILE A 58 -0.31 26.01 -6.70
N MET A 59 0.63 26.37 -7.57
CA MET A 59 0.45 26.35 -9.02
C MET A 59 1.81 26.32 -9.74
N ASN A 60 1.94 25.45 -10.74
CA ASN A 60 3.11 25.34 -11.61
C ASN A 60 2.64 25.06 -13.05
N PRO A 61 3.19 25.70 -14.09
CA PRO A 61 2.70 25.53 -15.46
C PRO A 61 2.71 24.08 -15.96
N THR A 62 3.72 23.28 -15.58
CA THR A 62 3.77 21.84 -15.94
C THR A 62 2.60 21.07 -15.33
N ILE A 63 2.30 21.38 -14.07
CA ILE A 63 1.22 20.75 -13.30
C ILE A 63 -0.15 21.23 -13.80
N ASP A 64 -0.27 22.50 -14.19
CA ASP A 64 -1.49 23.09 -14.73
C ASP A 64 -1.93 22.39 -16.04
N VAL A 65 -0.99 22.04 -16.92
CA VAL A 65 -1.31 21.22 -18.11
C VAL A 65 -1.87 19.85 -17.70
N PHE A 66 -1.25 19.18 -16.73
CA PHE A 66 -1.72 17.89 -16.21
C PHE A 66 -3.13 17.99 -15.60
N GLU A 67 -3.38 19.00 -14.78
CA GLU A 67 -4.67 19.25 -14.14
C GLU A 67 -5.76 19.51 -15.20
N LYS A 68 -5.52 20.44 -16.13
CA LYS A 68 -6.46 20.76 -17.21
C LYS A 68 -6.76 19.55 -18.10
N ARG A 69 -5.74 18.74 -18.40
CA ARG A 69 -5.90 17.54 -19.22
C ARG A 69 -6.78 16.51 -18.54
N ILE A 70 -6.53 16.20 -17.27
CA ILE A 70 -7.37 15.26 -16.52
C ILE A 70 -8.80 15.80 -16.34
N ALA A 71 -8.97 17.09 -16.04
CA ALA A 71 -10.30 17.69 -15.96
C ALA A 71 -11.09 17.50 -17.26
N ALA A 72 -10.46 17.74 -18.42
CA ALA A 72 -11.08 17.52 -19.72
C ALA A 72 -11.43 16.05 -20.00
N LEU A 73 -10.57 15.11 -19.58
CA LEU A 73 -10.81 13.67 -19.77
C LEU A 73 -11.98 13.16 -18.92
N GLU A 74 -12.12 13.62 -17.68
CA GLU A 74 -13.24 13.28 -16.79
C GLU A 74 -14.52 14.06 -17.10
N GLY A 75 -14.44 15.15 -17.87
CA GLY A 75 -15.57 16.03 -18.14
C GLY A 75 -15.88 17.00 -16.98
N GLY A 76 -14.86 17.33 -16.17
CA GLY A 76 -14.93 18.34 -15.11
C GLY A 76 -14.51 19.73 -15.58
N VAL A 77 -14.67 20.73 -14.70
CA VAL A 77 -14.37 22.13 -14.99
C VAL A 77 -12.97 22.56 -14.52
N ALA A 78 -12.42 21.89 -13.51
CA ALA A 78 -11.11 22.18 -12.95
C ALA A 78 -10.55 20.96 -12.23
N ALA A 79 -9.22 20.93 -12.04
CA ALA A 79 -8.58 19.90 -11.23
C ALA A 79 -7.46 20.48 -10.36
N VAL A 80 -7.10 19.75 -9.31
CA VAL A 80 -5.99 20.07 -8.39
C VAL A 80 -5.17 18.81 -8.18
N ALA A 81 -3.90 18.87 -8.57
CA ALA A 81 -2.94 17.77 -8.42
C ALA A 81 -2.39 17.71 -6.99
N ALA A 82 -2.11 16.49 -6.55
CA ALA A 82 -1.61 16.18 -5.22
C ALA A 82 -0.38 15.27 -5.29
N SER A 83 0.39 15.23 -4.20
CA SER A 83 1.59 14.38 -4.08
C SER A 83 1.29 12.88 -4.15
N SER A 84 0.05 12.45 -3.91
CA SER A 84 -0.40 11.06 -4.01
C SER A 84 -1.93 10.96 -4.09
N GLY A 85 -2.47 9.81 -4.48
CA GLY A 85 -3.92 9.55 -4.42
C GLY A 85 -4.48 9.70 -3.00
N MET A 86 -3.75 9.25 -1.99
CA MET A 86 -4.16 9.42 -0.57
C MET A 86 -4.22 10.88 -0.15
N ALA A 87 -3.32 11.73 -0.67
CA ALA A 87 -3.35 13.17 -0.43
C ALA A 87 -4.50 13.86 -1.18
N ALA A 88 -4.78 13.44 -2.43
CA ALA A 88 -5.94 13.91 -3.18
C ALA A 88 -7.25 13.60 -2.43
N GLN A 89 -7.45 12.35 -2.02
CA GLN A 89 -8.61 11.95 -1.22
C GLN A 89 -8.71 12.72 0.10
N PHE A 90 -7.60 12.87 0.82
CA PHE A 90 -7.58 13.62 2.08
C PHE A 90 -8.04 15.07 1.89
N MET A 91 -7.41 15.78 0.94
CA MET A 91 -7.75 17.18 0.65
C MET A 91 -9.18 17.32 0.14
N ALA A 92 -9.66 16.35 -0.64
CA ALA A 92 -11.02 16.39 -1.17
C ALA A 92 -12.08 16.35 -0.06
N ILE A 93 -11.91 15.46 0.92
CA ILE A 93 -12.81 15.35 2.08
C ILE A 93 -12.60 16.50 3.07
N ALA A 94 -11.35 16.89 3.34
CA ALA A 94 -11.04 17.98 4.27
C ALA A 94 -11.53 19.35 3.79
N ALA A 95 -11.79 19.53 2.49
CA ALA A 95 -12.44 20.72 1.96
C ALA A 95 -13.96 20.79 2.25
N LEU A 96 -14.57 19.63 2.56
CA LEU A 96 -16.00 19.46 2.78
C LEU A 96 -16.36 19.31 4.26
N ALA A 97 -15.58 18.51 5.00
CA ALA A 97 -15.86 18.09 6.36
C ALA A 97 -14.81 18.60 7.35
N HIS A 98 -15.26 19.01 8.53
CA HIS A 98 -14.44 19.46 9.65
C HIS A 98 -14.72 18.64 10.91
N SER A 99 -14.04 18.97 12.01
CA SER A 99 -14.29 18.32 13.30
C SER A 99 -15.76 18.43 13.71
N GLY A 100 -16.39 17.29 14.01
CA GLY A 100 -17.81 17.17 14.34
C GLY A 100 -18.68 16.71 13.18
N ASP A 101 -18.19 16.82 11.94
CA ASP A 101 -18.89 16.36 10.75
C ASP A 101 -18.73 14.85 10.52
N ASN A 102 -19.55 14.31 9.62
CA ASN A 102 -19.38 12.95 9.13
C ASN A 102 -19.45 12.84 7.61
N ILE A 103 -18.93 11.74 7.08
CA ILE A 103 -19.13 11.28 5.71
C ILE A 103 -19.75 9.89 5.71
N VAL A 104 -20.44 9.53 4.63
CA VAL A 104 -20.98 8.19 4.42
C VAL A 104 -20.17 7.51 3.32
N SER A 105 -19.76 6.27 3.53
CA SER A 105 -19.00 5.51 2.54
C SER A 105 -19.39 4.04 2.54
N THR A 106 -19.33 3.39 1.38
CA THR A 106 -19.31 1.91 1.32
C THR A 106 -18.06 1.37 2.02
N SER A 107 -18.12 0.14 2.50
CA SER A 107 -16.94 -0.60 2.99
C SER A 107 -16.12 -1.23 1.86
N ASN A 108 -16.62 -1.24 0.62
CA ASN A 108 -15.95 -1.79 -0.56
C ASN A 108 -14.89 -0.81 -1.10
N LEU A 109 -13.85 -0.57 -0.31
CA LEU A 109 -12.81 0.42 -0.58
C LEU A 109 -11.44 -0.22 -0.66
N TYR A 110 -10.52 0.47 -1.34
CA TYR A 110 -9.10 0.29 -1.13
C TYR A 110 -8.74 0.32 0.36
N GLY A 111 -7.98 -0.67 0.84
CA GLY A 111 -7.64 -0.79 2.26
C GLY A 111 -6.97 0.46 2.84
N GLY A 112 -6.17 1.18 2.06
CA GLY A 112 -5.59 2.46 2.49
C GLY A 112 -6.65 3.54 2.71
N THR A 113 -7.64 3.64 1.82
CA THR A 113 -8.80 4.54 1.92
C THR A 113 -9.64 4.19 3.14
N TYR A 114 -9.97 2.91 3.33
CA TYR A 114 -10.70 2.43 4.51
C TYR A 114 -9.97 2.82 5.82
N ASN A 115 -8.67 2.57 5.89
CA ASN A 115 -7.87 2.94 7.07
C ASN A 115 -7.78 4.46 7.26
N GLN A 116 -7.66 5.24 6.19
CA GLN A 116 -7.67 6.71 6.27
C GLN A 116 -8.98 7.21 6.87
N PHE A 117 -10.11 6.70 6.39
CA PHE A 117 -11.46 7.05 6.86
C PHE A 117 -11.74 6.60 8.29
N LYS A 118 -11.37 5.36 8.64
CA LYS A 118 -11.62 4.78 9.97
C LYS A 118 -10.70 5.35 11.05
N VAL A 119 -9.41 5.57 10.73
CA VAL A 119 -8.37 5.85 11.74
C VAL A 119 -7.86 7.29 11.66
N LEU A 120 -7.51 7.77 10.47
CA LEU A 120 -6.91 9.10 10.35
C LEU A 120 -7.94 10.21 10.53
N PHE A 121 -9.05 10.16 9.78
CA PHE A 121 -10.11 11.19 9.87
C PHE A 121 -10.74 11.29 11.26
N GLN A 122 -10.88 10.15 11.96
CA GLN A 122 -11.35 10.13 13.34
C GLN A 122 -10.48 11.01 14.27
N ARG A 123 -9.16 11.08 14.04
CA ARG A 123 -8.24 11.94 14.81
C ARG A 123 -8.42 13.42 14.52
N PHE A 124 -8.97 13.76 13.37
CA PHE A 124 -9.37 15.12 12.99
C PHE A 124 -10.83 15.42 13.35
N GLY A 125 -11.49 14.53 14.10
CA GLY A 125 -12.89 14.70 14.49
C GLY A 125 -13.91 14.48 13.38
N ILE A 126 -13.50 13.93 12.23
CA ILE A 126 -14.39 13.60 11.11
C ILE A 126 -14.73 12.12 11.19
N THR A 127 -16.01 11.80 11.35
CA THR A 127 -16.46 10.41 11.49
C THR A 127 -16.85 9.83 10.13
N THR A 128 -16.44 8.60 9.82
CA THR A 128 -16.97 7.89 8.64
C THR A 128 -18.03 6.87 9.06
N ARG A 129 -19.24 6.98 8.49
CA ARG A 129 -20.32 6.00 8.63
C ARG A 129 -20.24 5.02 7.47
N PHE A 130 -19.83 3.78 7.77
CA PHE A 130 -19.68 2.73 6.76
C PHE A 130 -20.99 1.97 6.53
N VAL A 131 -21.38 1.83 5.26
CA VAL A 131 -22.49 0.96 4.83
C VAL A 131 -21.97 -0.34 4.24
N LYS A 132 -22.74 -1.42 4.37
CA LYS A 132 -22.36 -2.76 3.89
C LYS A 132 -22.83 -2.95 2.45
N GLY A 133 -22.00 -2.53 1.49
CA GLY A 133 -22.29 -2.63 0.05
C GLY A 133 -22.74 -1.31 -0.54
N ASP A 134 -23.36 -1.36 -1.74
CA ASP A 134 -23.65 -0.15 -2.53
C ASP A 134 -25.13 0.03 -2.84
N LYS A 135 -26.01 -0.53 -2.00
CA LYS A 135 -27.45 -0.31 -2.17
C LYS A 135 -27.78 1.14 -1.81
N PRO A 136 -28.46 1.91 -2.68
CA PRO A 136 -28.75 3.31 -2.44
C PRO A 136 -29.48 3.56 -1.09
N GLU A 137 -30.36 2.64 -0.68
CA GLU A 137 -31.14 2.75 0.55
C GLU A 137 -30.26 2.69 1.82
N ASP A 138 -29.15 1.94 1.76
CA ASP A 138 -28.23 1.82 2.89
C ASP A 138 -27.50 3.15 3.14
N PHE A 139 -27.20 3.92 2.09
CA PHE A 139 -26.65 5.28 2.23
C PHE A 139 -27.67 6.23 2.86
N ALA A 140 -28.91 6.22 2.37
CA ALA A 140 -29.98 7.08 2.89
C ALA A 140 -30.19 6.88 4.40
N ALA A 141 -30.13 5.62 4.87
CA ALA A 141 -30.40 5.25 6.26
C ALA A 141 -29.40 5.83 7.27
N VAL A 142 -28.22 6.26 6.83
CA VAL A 142 -27.15 6.76 7.73
C VAL A 142 -26.79 8.23 7.51
N ILE A 143 -27.47 8.91 6.58
CA ILE A 143 -27.31 10.35 6.34
C ILE A 143 -27.97 11.14 7.49
N ASP A 144 -27.30 12.21 7.92
CA ASP A 144 -27.81 13.17 8.90
C ASP A 144 -27.50 14.64 8.50
N GLU A 145 -27.84 15.58 9.37
CA GLU A 145 -27.60 17.01 9.17
C GLU A 145 -26.11 17.41 9.12
N ASN A 146 -25.22 16.56 9.63
CA ASN A 146 -23.78 16.76 9.68
C ASN A 146 -23.04 15.99 8.58
N THR A 147 -23.73 15.16 7.78
CA THR A 147 -23.11 14.47 6.65
C THR A 147 -22.65 15.44 5.57
N LYS A 148 -21.38 15.36 5.15
CA LYS A 148 -20.77 16.31 4.18
C LYS A 148 -20.41 15.70 2.83
N ALA A 149 -20.36 14.38 2.73
CA ALA A 149 -20.08 13.69 1.48
C ALA A 149 -20.63 12.25 1.51
N VAL A 150 -20.99 11.76 0.33
CA VAL A 150 -21.06 10.33 0.05
C VAL A 150 -19.82 9.95 -0.74
N TYR A 151 -19.11 8.91 -0.31
CA TYR A 151 -17.89 8.41 -0.97
C TYR A 151 -18.08 6.99 -1.50
N ILE A 152 -17.72 6.78 -2.75
CA ILE A 152 -17.73 5.46 -3.41
C ILE A 152 -16.53 5.30 -4.35
N GLU A 153 -16.20 4.06 -4.73
CA GLU A 153 -15.23 3.79 -5.79
C GLU A 153 -15.96 3.37 -7.07
N SER A 154 -15.42 3.78 -8.22
CA SER A 154 -15.93 3.40 -9.54
C SER A 154 -16.02 1.88 -9.75
N ILE A 155 -15.00 1.18 -9.26
CA ILE A 155 -14.93 -0.28 -9.17
C ILE A 155 -14.34 -0.60 -7.80
N GLY A 156 -15.15 -1.13 -6.88
CA GLY A 156 -14.73 -1.37 -5.50
C GLY A 156 -13.66 -2.46 -5.38
N ASN A 157 -12.69 -2.27 -4.49
CA ASN A 157 -11.62 -3.23 -4.24
C ASN A 157 -11.87 -3.93 -2.87
N PRO A 158 -11.74 -5.27 -2.73
CA PRO A 158 -11.35 -6.29 -3.71
C PRO A 158 -12.52 -6.96 -4.45
N ARG A 159 -13.76 -6.51 -4.25
CA ARG A 159 -14.96 -7.22 -4.74
C ARG A 159 -15.35 -6.91 -6.19
N TYR A 160 -14.77 -5.88 -6.80
CA TYR A 160 -15.07 -5.37 -8.15
C TYR A 160 -16.55 -5.05 -8.38
N ASN A 161 -17.25 -4.68 -7.32
CA ASN A 161 -18.59 -4.12 -7.39
C ASN A 161 -18.55 -2.81 -8.18
N VAL A 162 -19.52 -2.63 -9.09
CA VAL A 162 -19.76 -1.35 -9.77
C VAL A 162 -21.04 -0.77 -9.17
N PRO A 163 -20.96 0.35 -8.43
CA PRO A 163 -22.12 0.93 -7.77
C PRO A 163 -23.08 1.58 -8.78
N ASP A 164 -24.35 1.73 -8.39
CA ASP A 164 -25.34 2.45 -9.19
C ASP A 164 -25.20 3.97 -8.99
N PHE A 165 -24.25 4.59 -9.71
CA PHE A 165 -23.86 5.99 -9.54
C PHE A 165 -25.06 6.94 -9.55
N GLU A 166 -25.96 6.80 -10.53
CA GLU A 166 -27.11 7.69 -10.69
C GLU A 166 -28.04 7.64 -9.47
N LYS A 167 -28.35 6.45 -8.95
CA LYS A 167 -29.24 6.32 -7.79
C LYS A 167 -28.60 6.84 -6.51
N ILE A 168 -27.31 6.56 -6.31
CA ILE A 168 -26.57 7.04 -5.14
C ILE A 168 -26.45 8.58 -5.19
N ALA A 169 -26.14 9.14 -6.37
CA ALA A 169 -26.10 10.59 -6.58
C ALA A 169 -27.44 11.24 -6.32
N ASN A 170 -28.53 10.69 -6.87
CA ASN A 170 -29.87 11.23 -6.63
C ASN A 170 -30.21 11.29 -5.14
N ILE A 171 -29.98 10.20 -4.38
CA ILE A 171 -30.24 10.17 -2.93
C ILE A 171 -29.37 11.19 -2.18
N ALA A 172 -28.09 11.32 -2.53
CA ALA A 172 -27.20 12.28 -1.89
C ALA A 172 -27.65 13.74 -2.17
N HIS A 173 -28.02 14.03 -3.42
CA HIS A 173 -28.47 15.35 -3.85
C HIS A 173 -29.82 15.74 -3.25
N GLU A 174 -30.74 14.79 -3.04
CA GLU A 174 -31.99 15.01 -2.29
C GLU A 174 -31.72 15.56 -0.87
N HIS A 175 -30.60 15.16 -0.26
CA HIS A 175 -30.16 15.64 1.06
C HIS A 175 -29.18 16.82 0.99
N GLY A 176 -28.88 17.31 -0.21
CA GLY A 176 -27.93 18.40 -0.46
C GLY A 176 -26.50 18.03 -0.11
N ILE A 177 -26.07 16.82 -0.44
CA ILE A 177 -24.74 16.27 -0.14
C ILE A 177 -24.04 15.94 -1.48
N PRO A 178 -22.79 16.37 -1.69
CA PRO A 178 -22.04 16.02 -2.89
C PRO A 178 -21.57 14.56 -2.86
N VAL A 179 -21.46 13.96 -4.04
CA VAL A 179 -20.88 12.62 -4.22
C VAL A 179 -19.43 12.74 -4.70
N VAL A 180 -18.55 12.09 -3.94
CA VAL A 180 -17.13 11.92 -4.26
C VAL A 180 -16.90 10.51 -4.79
N VAL A 181 -16.35 10.38 -5.99
CA VAL A 181 -16.04 9.08 -6.60
C VAL A 181 -14.54 8.90 -6.78
N ASP A 182 -13.98 7.84 -6.21
CA ASP A 182 -12.64 7.39 -6.60
C ASP A 182 -12.71 6.69 -7.95
N ASN A 183 -12.24 7.38 -8.99
CA ASN A 183 -12.25 6.87 -10.35
C ASN A 183 -10.88 6.34 -10.78
N THR A 184 -10.02 5.94 -9.83
CA THR A 184 -8.71 5.34 -10.13
C THR A 184 -8.85 4.16 -11.09
N PHE A 185 -9.79 3.24 -10.83
CA PHE A 185 -10.07 2.09 -11.69
C PHE A 185 -10.82 2.45 -12.99
N GLY A 186 -11.42 3.63 -13.07
CA GLY A 186 -11.92 4.20 -14.32
C GLY A 186 -10.83 4.70 -15.27
N ALA A 187 -9.57 4.68 -14.83
CA ALA A 187 -8.39 5.02 -15.62
C ALA A 187 -8.47 6.42 -16.26
N GLY A 188 -8.67 7.45 -15.44
CA GLY A 188 -8.71 8.86 -15.88
C GLY A 188 -9.85 9.16 -16.84
N GLY A 189 -11.04 8.62 -16.56
CA GLY A 189 -12.25 8.83 -17.35
C GLY A 189 -12.41 7.86 -18.52
N TYR A 190 -11.45 6.97 -18.76
CA TYR A 190 -11.46 6.10 -19.94
C TYR A 190 -12.56 5.05 -19.89
N PHE A 191 -12.64 4.26 -18.81
CA PHE A 191 -13.66 3.21 -18.70
C PHE A 191 -15.03 3.77 -18.36
N VAL A 192 -15.06 4.80 -17.50
CA VAL A 192 -16.26 5.50 -17.04
C VAL A 192 -15.89 6.92 -16.62
N ARG A 193 -16.80 7.87 -16.86
CA ARG A 193 -16.75 9.24 -16.36
C ARG A 193 -17.88 9.45 -15.34
N PRO A 194 -17.63 9.27 -14.03
CA PRO A 194 -18.69 9.36 -13.01
C PRO A 194 -19.43 10.71 -13.01
N ILE A 195 -18.80 11.78 -13.48
CA ILE A 195 -19.40 13.12 -13.63
C ILE A 195 -20.61 13.12 -14.59
N GLU A 196 -20.64 12.20 -15.56
CA GLU A 196 -21.78 12.02 -16.47
C GLU A 196 -22.97 11.33 -15.78
N HIS A 197 -22.73 10.73 -14.61
CA HIS A 197 -23.69 9.94 -13.85
C HIS A 197 -24.00 10.53 -12.47
N GLY A 198 -23.71 11.82 -12.26
CA GLY A 198 -24.10 12.58 -11.06
C GLY A 198 -23.00 12.74 -10.01
N ALA A 199 -21.77 12.27 -10.24
CA ALA A 199 -20.66 12.60 -9.34
C ALA A 199 -20.33 14.09 -9.41
N ASP A 200 -20.08 14.70 -8.25
CA ASP A 200 -19.73 16.12 -8.13
C ASP A 200 -18.22 16.33 -8.07
N ILE A 201 -17.52 15.36 -7.48
CA ILE A 201 -16.07 15.38 -7.29
C ILE A 201 -15.53 14.00 -7.66
N VAL A 202 -14.45 13.99 -8.43
CA VAL A 202 -13.73 12.75 -8.75
C VAL A 202 -12.33 12.83 -8.17
N VAL A 203 -11.84 11.73 -7.59
CA VAL A 203 -10.46 11.61 -7.13
C VAL A 203 -9.77 10.46 -7.85
N HIS A 204 -8.48 10.61 -8.11
CA HIS A 204 -7.63 9.53 -8.62
C HIS A 204 -6.33 9.43 -7.84
N SER A 205 -5.87 8.19 -7.72
CA SER A 205 -4.44 7.90 -7.67
C SER A 205 -3.86 7.92 -9.08
N ALA A 206 -3.28 9.06 -9.46
CA ALA A 206 -2.58 9.20 -10.74
C ALA A 206 -1.37 8.24 -10.88
N THR A 207 -0.91 7.71 -9.75
CA THR A 207 0.09 6.63 -9.64
C THR A 207 -0.24 5.38 -10.47
N LYS A 208 -1.54 5.10 -10.67
CA LYS A 208 -2.02 3.87 -11.34
C LYS A 208 -2.10 4.08 -12.85
N TRP A 209 -3.23 3.80 -13.49
CA TRP A 209 -3.34 3.82 -14.95
C TRP A 209 -3.02 5.15 -15.64
N ILE A 210 -3.26 6.29 -14.97
CA ILE A 210 -2.88 7.62 -15.49
C ILE A 210 -1.37 7.65 -15.76
N GLY A 211 -0.56 7.32 -14.75
CA GLY A 211 0.90 7.19 -14.90
C GLY A 211 1.31 5.96 -15.71
N GLY A 212 0.75 4.78 -15.42
CA GLY A 212 0.82 3.57 -16.23
C GLY A 212 2.14 2.79 -16.24
N HIS A 213 3.21 3.37 -15.72
CA HIS A 213 4.58 2.84 -15.88
C HIS A 213 5.28 2.46 -14.57
N GLY A 214 4.59 2.60 -13.43
CA GLY A 214 5.14 2.25 -12.11
C GLY A 214 6.25 3.20 -11.61
N THR A 215 6.35 4.41 -12.14
CA THR A 215 7.49 5.32 -11.89
C THR A 215 7.18 6.49 -10.95
N THR A 216 5.93 6.93 -10.86
CA THR A 216 5.56 8.21 -10.26
C THR A 216 4.38 8.05 -9.32
N ILE A 217 4.53 8.49 -8.07
CA ILE A 217 3.39 8.66 -7.15
C ILE A 217 2.77 10.03 -7.40
N GLY A 218 1.45 10.05 -7.54
CA GLY A 218 0.66 11.26 -7.72
C GLY A 218 -0.82 11.03 -7.49
N GLY A 219 -1.55 12.12 -7.26
CA GLY A 219 -3.00 12.13 -7.17
C GLY A 219 -3.58 13.36 -7.85
N VAL A 220 -4.88 13.34 -8.10
CA VAL A 220 -5.60 14.48 -8.67
C VAL A 220 -7.05 14.45 -8.22
N ILE A 221 -7.58 15.64 -7.93
CA ILE A 221 -8.98 15.90 -7.61
C ILE A 221 -9.56 16.65 -8.81
N VAL A 222 -10.73 16.24 -9.28
CA VAL A 222 -11.46 16.89 -10.37
C VAL A 222 -12.79 17.40 -9.83
N ASP A 223 -13.05 18.67 -10.05
CA ASP A 223 -14.31 19.34 -9.72
C ASP A 223 -15.23 19.28 -10.95
N ALA A 224 -16.43 18.73 -10.78
CA ALA A 224 -17.42 18.71 -11.85
C ALA A 224 -18.03 20.10 -12.11
N GLY A 225 -18.02 20.98 -11.11
CA GLY A 225 -18.63 22.31 -11.18
C GLY A 225 -20.16 22.29 -11.30
N LYS A 226 -20.80 21.16 -10.95
CA LYS A 226 -22.25 20.96 -11.05
C LYS A 226 -22.98 21.09 -9.72
N PHE A 227 -22.29 20.93 -8.59
CA PHE A 227 -22.92 21.03 -7.27
C PHE A 227 -23.18 22.49 -6.89
N ASP A 228 -24.43 22.83 -6.58
CA ASP A 228 -24.83 24.19 -6.20
C ASP A 228 -24.52 24.47 -4.72
N TRP A 229 -23.32 24.98 -4.47
CA TRP A 229 -22.88 25.36 -3.12
C TRP A 229 -23.74 26.48 -2.51
N GLY A 230 -24.34 27.34 -3.33
CA GLY A 230 -25.21 28.43 -2.86
C GLY A 230 -26.52 27.91 -2.26
N LYS A 231 -27.17 26.99 -2.98
CA LYS A 231 -28.40 26.30 -2.51
C LYS A 231 -28.15 25.54 -1.21
N HIS A 232 -26.94 24.99 -1.02
CA HIS A 232 -26.57 24.19 0.14
C HIS A 232 -25.70 24.95 1.16
N SER A 233 -25.76 26.28 1.14
CA SER A 233 -25.01 27.22 2.00
C SER A 233 -25.05 26.87 3.50
N LYS A 234 -26.21 26.47 4.04
CA LYS A 234 -26.31 26.08 5.46
C LYS A 234 -25.44 24.87 5.82
N ARG A 235 -25.29 23.93 4.89
CA ARG A 235 -24.47 22.72 5.10
C ARG A 235 -22.99 23.01 4.83
N PHE A 236 -22.71 23.89 3.86
CA PHE A 236 -21.34 24.25 3.46
C PHE A 236 -21.08 25.76 3.57
N PRO A 237 -21.18 26.35 4.79
CA PRO A 237 -20.99 27.79 4.97
C PRO A 237 -19.61 28.24 4.50
N GLN A 238 -18.58 27.39 4.63
CA GLN A 238 -17.23 27.67 4.18
C GLN A 238 -17.09 27.91 2.66
N MET A 239 -18.09 27.54 1.85
CA MET A 239 -18.09 27.80 0.40
C MET A 239 -18.65 29.19 0.06
N VAL A 240 -19.49 29.76 0.92
CA VAL A 240 -20.32 30.94 0.62
C VAL A 240 -20.07 32.13 1.56
N GLU A 241 -19.71 31.85 2.81
CA GLU A 241 -19.43 32.87 3.81
C GLU A 241 -18.04 33.49 3.61
N PRO A 242 -17.80 34.71 4.13
CA PRO A 242 -16.49 35.37 4.04
C PRO A 242 -15.36 34.51 4.63
N SER A 243 -14.33 34.20 3.84
CA SER A 243 -13.15 33.45 4.31
C SER A 243 -12.18 34.36 5.06
N GLU A 244 -11.87 34.02 6.31
CA GLU A 244 -10.88 34.71 7.14
C GLU A 244 -9.47 34.64 6.50
N GLY A 245 -9.10 33.47 5.97
CA GLY A 245 -7.80 33.24 5.32
C GLY A 245 -7.61 34.02 4.02
N TYR A 246 -8.67 34.65 3.51
CA TYR A 246 -8.69 35.45 2.28
C TYR A 246 -9.41 36.80 2.49
N HIS A 247 -9.28 37.40 3.69
CA HIS A 247 -9.71 38.78 3.99
C HIS A 247 -11.19 39.06 3.69
N GLY A 248 -12.06 38.09 3.95
CA GLY A 248 -13.50 38.19 3.75
C GLY A 248 -13.98 37.86 2.33
N LEU A 249 -13.12 37.30 1.48
CA LEU A 249 -13.51 36.81 0.16
C LEU A 249 -14.61 35.74 0.28
N LYS A 250 -15.68 35.88 -0.51
CA LYS A 250 -16.74 34.88 -0.63
C LYS A 250 -16.48 34.04 -1.88
N PHE A 251 -16.07 32.78 -1.69
CA PHE A 251 -15.61 31.93 -2.78
C PHE A 251 -16.68 31.66 -3.83
N TRP A 252 -17.88 31.23 -3.42
CA TRP A 252 -18.98 30.93 -4.35
C TRP A 252 -19.40 32.13 -5.19
N GLU A 253 -19.52 33.30 -4.57
CA GLU A 253 -19.86 34.55 -5.27
C GLU A 253 -18.78 34.94 -6.29
N THR A 254 -17.51 34.68 -5.97
CA THR A 254 -16.38 35.09 -6.82
C THR A 254 -16.12 34.12 -7.96
N PHE A 255 -16.16 32.81 -7.69
CA PHE A 255 -15.65 31.79 -8.61
C PHE A 255 -16.73 30.89 -9.21
N GLY A 256 -17.97 30.92 -8.70
CA GLY A 256 -19.06 30.09 -9.19
C GLY A 256 -18.66 28.63 -9.30
N ALA A 257 -18.84 28.02 -10.48
CA ALA A 257 -18.66 26.59 -10.72
C ALA A 257 -17.30 26.01 -10.29
N ILE A 258 -16.20 26.76 -10.31
CA ILE A 258 -14.86 26.24 -9.93
C ILE A 258 -14.52 26.45 -8.45
N THR A 259 -15.49 26.90 -7.64
CA THR A 259 -15.29 27.27 -6.23
C THR A 259 -14.62 26.18 -5.41
N TYR A 260 -15.03 24.92 -5.60
CA TYR A 260 -14.50 23.82 -4.83
C TYR A 260 -13.02 23.57 -5.17
N ALA A 261 -12.67 23.49 -6.46
CA ALA A 261 -11.28 23.37 -6.89
C ALA A 261 -10.39 24.53 -6.40
N ILE A 262 -10.90 25.77 -6.44
CA ILE A 262 -10.16 26.94 -5.94
C ILE A 262 -9.90 26.80 -4.44
N ARG A 263 -10.91 26.50 -3.63
CA ARG A 263 -10.73 26.33 -2.18
C ARG A 263 -9.75 25.21 -1.84
N VAL A 264 -9.85 24.06 -2.51
CA VAL A 264 -8.88 22.97 -2.37
C VAL A 264 -7.46 23.46 -2.66
N ARG A 265 -7.25 24.25 -3.71
CA ARG A 265 -5.92 24.77 -4.07
C ARG A 265 -5.39 25.79 -3.07
N VAL A 266 -6.21 26.76 -2.70
CA VAL A 266 -5.73 27.98 -2.02
C VAL A 266 -5.80 27.87 -0.50
N GLU A 267 -6.59 26.96 0.05
CA GLU A 267 -6.62 26.65 1.49
C GLU A 267 -5.91 25.32 1.75
N LEU A 268 -6.42 24.20 1.22
CA LEU A 268 -5.94 22.86 1.62
C LEU A 268 -4.54 22.56 1.08
N LEU A 269 -4.33 22.65 -0.23
CA LEU A 269 -3.03 22.38 -0.85
C LEU A 269 -1.97 23.38 -0.37
N ARG A 270 -2.36 24.65 -0.22
CA ARG A 270 -1.48 25.69 0.33
C ARG A 270 -1.01 25.30 1.73
N ASP A 271 -1.92 24.99 2.65
CA ASP A 271 -1.57 24.90 4.07
C ASP A 271 -1.06 23.52 4.46
N LEU A 272 -1.52 22.45 3.79
CA LEU A 272 -0.98 21.10 3.98
C LEU A 272 0.32 20.85 3.21
N GLY A 273 0.51 21.53 2.08
CA GLY A 273 1.72 21.43 1.26
C GLY A 273 1.89 20.11 0.50
N ALA A 274 0.82 19.33 0.32
CA ALA A 274 0.86 18.04 -0.37
C ALA A 274 0.90 18.19 -1.92
N CYS A 275 1.80 19.02 -2.44
CA CYS A 275 1.90 19.35 -3.87
C CYS A 275 2.63 18.28 -4.69
N LEU A 276 2.18 18.09 -5.94
CA LEU A 276 2.90 17.31 -6.94
C LEU A 276 4.17 18.04 -7.38
N ASN A 277 5.23 17.29 -7.73
CA ASN A 277 6.45 17.88 -8.27
C ASN A 277 6.39 17.96 -9.82
N PRO A 278 7.03 18.96 -10.47
CA PRO A 278 6.91 19.17 -11.92
C PRO A 278 7.50 18.03 -12.76
N PHE A 279 8.54 17.31 -12.27
CA PHE A 279 9.07 16.14 -12.97
C PHE A 279 8.06 14.99 -12.98
N GLY A 280 7.40 14.75 -11.84
CA GLY A 280 6.33 13.77 -11.70
C GLY A 280 5.13 14.13 -12.57
N ALA A 281 4.71 15.40 -12.59
CA ALA A 281 3.65 15.86 -13.48
C ALA A 281 3.98 15.58 -14.96
N GLN A 282 5.23 15.80 -15.37
CA GLN A 282 5.63 15.48 -16.74
C GLN A 282 5.63 13.98 -17.03
N GLN A 283 6.07 13.13 -16.10
CA GLN A 283 5.98 11.68 -16.26
C GLN A 283 4.52 11.22 -16.37
N LEU A 284 3.61 11.82 -15.59
CA LEU A 284 2.18 11.52 -15.67
C LEU A 284 1.58 11.98 -17.00
N LEU A 285 1.99 13.14 -17.54
CA LEU A 285 1.57 13.61 -18.87
C LEU A 285 1.96 12.63 -19.97
N LEU A 286 3.19 12.12 -19.96
CA LEU A 286 3.64 11.08 -20.89
C LEU A 286 2.82 9.79 -20.74
N GLY A 287 2.46 9.44 -19.50
CA GLY A 287 1.51 8.36 -19.23
C GLY A 287 0.17 8.60 -19.92
N ILE A 288 -0.45 9.77 -19.71
CA ILE A 288 -1.76 10.13 -20.25
C ILE A 288 -1.81 10.05 -21.78
N GLU A 289 -0.75 10.44 -22.48
CA GLU A 289 -0.71 10.43 -23.94
C GLU A 289 -0.97 9.05 -24.56
N THR A 290 -0.71 7.97 -23.80
CA THR A 290 -0.93 6.57 -24.21
C THR A 290 -2.04 5.88 -23.42
N LEU A 291 -2.81 6.62 -22.61
CA LEU A 291 -3.77 6.06 -21.67
C LEU A 291 -4.83 5.18 -22.34
N SER A 292 -5.48 5.67 -23.39
CA SER A 292 -6.48 4.89 -24.13
C SER A 292 -5.90 3.59 -24.71
N LEU A 293 -4.75 3.66 -25.36
CA LEU A 293 -4.08 2.51 -25.97
C LEU A 293 -3.75 1.42 -24.92
N ARG A 294 -3.21 1.84 -23.78
CA ARG A 294 -2.91 0.93 -22.67
C ARG A 294 -4.18 0.37 -22.05
N ALA A 295 -5.20 1.21 -21.83
CA ALA A 295 -6.45 0.80 -21.21
C ALA A 295 -7.22 -0.23 -22.06
N GLU A 296 -7.24 -0.08 -23.39
CA GLU A 296 -7.79 -1.08 -24.31
C GLU A 296 -7.10 -2.43 -24.15
N ARG A 297 -5.75 -2.42 -24.17
CA ARG A 297 -4.95 -3.65 -24.01
C ARG A 297 -5.15 -4.29 -22.63
N HIS A 298 -5.17 -3.49 -21.57
CA HIS A 298 -5.45 -3.98 -20.22
C HIS A 298 -6.81 -4.67 -20.15
N ALA A 299 -7.85 -4.06 -20.70
CA ALA A 299 -9.21 -4.61 -20.68
C ALA A 299 -9.33 -5.88 -21.53
N SER A 300 -8.75 -5.91 -22.74
CA SER A 300 -8.78 -7.09 -23.60
C SER A 300 -8.03 -8.26 -22.96
N ASN A 301 -6.84 -8.01 -22.41
CA ASN A 301 -6.05 -9.02 -21.72
C ASN A 301 -6.78 -9.53 -20.47
N ALA A 302 -7.34 -8.63 -19.65
CA ALA A 302 -8.06 -9.01 -18.44
C ALA A 302 -9.29 -9.87 -18.72
N LEU A 303 -10.11 -9.52 -19.72
CA LEU A 303 -11.26 -10.32 -20.09
C LEU A 303 -10.85 -11.71 -20.61
N THR A 304 -9.78 -11.78 -21.40
CA THR A 304 -9.28 -13.04 -21.96
C THR A 304 -8.73 -13.94 -20.85
N LEU A 305 -7.93 -13.38 -19.95
CA LEU A 305 -7.40 -14.10 -18.80
C LEU A 305 -8.52 -14.55 -17.84
N ALA A 306 -9.53 -13.71 -17.59
CA ALA A 306 -10.67 -14.07 -16.75
C ALA A 306 -11.41 -15.29 -17.29
N ARG A 307 -11.67 -15.35 -18.60
CA ARG A 307 -12.31 -16.49 -19.27
C ARG A 307 -11.45 -17.74 -19.22
N TYR A 308 -10.14 -17.59 -19.43
CA TYR A 308 -9.19 -18.70 -19.30
C TYR A 308 -9.21 -19.28 -17.87
N LEU A 309 -9.15 -18.43 -16.85
CA LEU A 309 -9.18 -18.84 -15.46
C LEU A 309 -10.52 -19.48 -15.08
N GLU A 310 -11.65 -18.98 -15.59
CA GLU A 310 -12.98 -19.55 -15.33
C GLU A 310 -13.11 -20.99 -15.85
N ALA A 311 -12.41 -21.32 -16.95
CA ALA A 311 -12.35 -22.67 -17.51
C ALA A 311 -11.28 -23.57 -16.86
N SER A 312 -10.39 -23.03 -16.02
CA SER A 312 -9.24 -23.75 -15.50
C SER A 312 -9.61 -24.77 -14.42
N PRO A 313 -9.09 -26.02 -14.47
CA PRO A 313 -9.38 -27.02 -13.45
C PRO A 313 -8.76 -26.67 -12.09
N TYR A 314 -7.82 -25.73 -12.01
CA TYR A 314 -7.14 -25.30 -10.77
C TYR A 314 -7.83 -24.13 -10.05
N VAL A 315 -8.82 -23.51 -10.70
CA VAL A 315 -9.51 -22.31 -10.19
C VAL A 315 -10.90 -22.71 -9.67
N SER A 316 -11.25 -22.20 -8.50
CA SER A 316 -12.55 -22.43 -7.85
C SER A 316 -13.61 -21.42 -8.28
N TRP A 317 -13.21 -20.16 -8.46
CA TRP A 317 -14.07 -19.05 -8.84
C TRP A 317 -13.23 -17.92 -9.44
N VAL A 318 -13.85 -17.08 -10.28
CA VAL A 318 -13.25 -15.85 -10.83
C VAL A 318 -14.18 -14.68 -10.55
N SER A 319 -13.62 -13.55 -10.12
CA SER A 319 -14.31 -12.29 -9.94
C SER A 319 -13.74 -11.24 -10.89
N TYR A 320 -14.50 -10.95 -11.94
CA TYR A 320 -14.21 -9.91 -12.92
C TYR A 320 -15.51 -9.33 -13.48
N PRO A 321 -15.73 -8.00 -13.50
CA PRO A 321 -17.01 -7.41 -13.93
C PRO A 321 -17.40 -7.70 -15.38
N GLY A 322 -16.43 -8.10 -16.22
CA GLY A 322 -16.68 -8.48 -17.61
C GLY A 322 -17.22 -9.90 -17.82
N LEU A 323 -17.27 -10.73 -16.78
CA LEU A 323 -17.88 -12.06 -16.84
C LEU A 323 -19.39 -11.97 -16.55
N GLU A 324 -20.21 -12.70 -17.31
CA GLU A 324 -21.67 -12.73 -17.13
C GLU A 324 -22.08 -13.28 -15.77
N SER A 325 -21.23 -14.13 -15.17
CA SER A 325 -21.40 -14.69 -13.83
C SER A 325 -21.18 -13.67 -12.70
N HIS A 326 -20.59 -12.51 -12.99
CA HIS A 326 -20.27 -11.53 -11.95
C HIS A 326 -21.52 -10.77 -11.48
N PRO A 327 -21.75 -10.61 -10.16
CA PRO A 327 -22.96 -9.96 -9.63
C PRO A 327 -23.20 -8.53 -10.13
N SER A 328 -22.14 -7.79 -10.43
CA SER A 328 -22.22 -6.42 -10.97
C SER A 328 -22.14 -6.34 -12.50
N HIS A 329 -22.22 -7.46 -13.24
CA HIS A 329 -22.03 -7.45 -14.70
C HIS A 329 -22.97 -6.49 -15.44
N GLU A 330 -24.26 -6.48 -15.09
CA GLU A 330 -25.25 -5.62 -15.75
C GLU A 330 -25.01 -4.13 -15.42
N THR A 331 -24.70 -3.80 -14.18
CA THR A 331 -24.31 -2.43 -13.78
C THR A 331 -23.00 -2.01 -14.45
N ALA A 332 -22.04 -2.94 -14.57
CA ALA A 332 -20.77 -2.71 -15.26
C ALA A 332 -21.00 -2.44 -16.76
N LYS A 333 -21.87 -3.19 -17.45
CA LYS A 333 -22.27 -2.90 -18.84
C LYS A 333 -22.96 -1.55 -18.99
N LYS A 334 -23.73 -1.14 -17.98
CA LYS A 334 -24.38 0.18 -17.96
C LYS A 334 -23.33 1.30 -17.92
N TYR A 335 -22.28 1.20 -17.12
CA TYR A 335 -21.38 2.33 -16.87
C TYR A 335 -19.99 2.23 -17.52
N LEU A 336 -19.41 1.03 -17.59
CA LEU A 336 -18.06 0.79 -18.11
C LEU A 336 -18.10 0.59 -19.64
N LYS A 337 -18.17 1.68 -20.41
CA LYS A 337 -18.44 1.63 -21.85
C LYS A 337 -17.28 1.18 -22.73
N ARG A 338 -16.05 1.19 -22.19
CA ARG A 338 -14.81 0.97 -22.97
C ARG A 338 -13.97 -0.20 -22.45
N GLY A 339 -14.61 -1.19 -21.83
CA GLY A 339 -13.99 -2.34 -21.19
C GLY A 339 -14.23 -2.36 -19.69
N PHE A 340 -13.97 -3.50 -19.05
CA PHE A 340 -14.37 -3.79 -17.65
C PHE A 340 -13.22 -3.63 -16.64
N GLY A 341 -12.26 -2.75 -16.95
CA GLY A 341 -11.05 -2.56 -16.15
C GLY A 341 -9.98 -3.64 -16.37
N GLY A 342 -8.81 -3.44 -15.73
CA GLY A 342 -7.62 -4.28 -15.89
C GLY A 342 -7.26 -5.14 -14.67
N VAL A 343 -8.18 -5.32 -13.72
CA VAL A 343 -7.93 -6.09 -12.49
C VAL A 343 -8.99 -7.15 -12.32
N LEU A 344 -8.57 -8.35 -11.92
CA LEU A 344 -9.44 -9.46 -11.54
C LEU A 344 -8.90 -10.14 -10.29
N SER A 345 -9.74 -10.93 -9.64
CA SER A 345 -9.32 -11.88 -8.61
C SER A 345 -9.88 -13.25 -8.92
N PHE A 346 -9.20 -14.28 -8.44
CA PHE A 346 -9.67 -15.65 -8.55
C PHE A 346 -9.27 -16.44 -7.31
N GLY A 347 -10.05 -17.47 -7.01
CA GLY A 347 -9.76 -18.41 -5.93
C GLY A 347 -9.08 -19.66 -6.45
N VAL A 348 -7.98 -20.07 -5.84
CA VAL A 348 -7.28 -21.31 -6.20
C VAL A 348 -7.80 -22.52 -5.44
N LYS A 349 -7.88 -23.68 -6.11
CA LYS A 349 -8.09 -24.95 -5.42
C LYS A 349 -6.83 -25.30 -4.62
N GLY A 350 -7.00 -25.68 -3.36
CA GLY A 350 -5.89 -25.94 -2.42
C GLY A 350 -5.64 -24.82 -1.40
N GLY A 351 -6.45 -23.76 -1.40
CA GLY A 351 -6.44 -22.71 -0.37
C GLY A 351 -5.20 -21.83 -0.40
N GLY A 352 -4.93 -21.12 0.70
CA GLY A 352 -3.89 -20.08 0.74
C GLY A 352 -2.47 -20.60 0.60
N PHE A 353 -2.25 -21.87 0.92
CA PHE A 353 -0.97 -22.51 0.63
C PHE A 353 -0.73 -22.62 -0.89
N ALA A 354 -1.70 -23.15 -1.64
CA ALA A 354 -1.62 -23.17 -3.10
C ALA A 354 -1.52 -21.74 -3.67
N GLY A 355 -2.24 -20.79 -3.07
CA GLY A 355 -2.23 -19.38 -3.46
C GLY A 355 -0.83 -18.77 -3.43
N SER A 356 -0.13 -18.92 -2.31
CA SER A 356 1.26 -18.45 -2.18
C SER A 356 2.22 -19.18 -3.13
N GLN A 357 2.13 -20.51 -3.25
CA GLN A 357 3.00 -21.28 -4.16
C GLN A 357 2.85 -20.88 -5.62
N ILE A 358 1.63 -20.58 -6.09
CA ILE A 358 1.38 -20.12 -7.45
C ILE A 358 2.03 -18.75 -7.65
N VAL A 359 1.78 -17.80 -6.74
CA VAL A 359 2.34 -16.44 -6.84
C VAL A 359 3.87 -16.45 -6.84
N ASP A 360 4.49 -17.29 -6.01
CA ASP A 360 5.96 -17.41 -5.94
C ASP A 360 6.55 -18.17 -7.14
N SER A 361 5.73 -18.90 -7.89
CA SER A 361 6.17 -19.69 -9.04
C SER A 361 6.15 -18.93 -10.37
N PHE A 362 5.49 -17.77 -10.44
CA PHE A 362 5.51 -16.91 -11.63
C PHE A 362 6.93 -16.55 -12.07
N LYS A 363 7.15 -16.48 -13.39
CA LYS A 363 8.43 -16.11 -14.01
C LYS A 363 8.37 -14.80 -14.77
N LEU A 364 7.21 -14.48 -15.32
CA LEU A 364 6.92 -13.22 -15.99
C LEU A 364 6.20 -12.27 -15.03
N ILE A 365 5.15 -12.77 -14.36
CA ILE A 365 4.29 -11.96 -13.51
C ILE A 365 5.01 -11.60 -12.22
N SER A 366 4.98 -10.32 -11.86
CA SER A 366 5.69 -9.82 -10.68
C SER A 366 4.81 -9.89 -9.42
N ASN A 367 5.38 -10.40 -8.31
CA ASN A 367 4.73 -10.40 -6.99
C ASN A 367 4.93 -9.05 -6.28
N LEU A 368 3.93 -8.16 -6.30
CA LEU A 368 3.95 -6.91 -5.54
C LEU A 368 2.57 -6.29 -5.29
N ALA A 369 2.50 -5.39 -4.30
CA ALA A 369 1.29 -4.71 -3.86
C ALA A 369 0.93 -3.45 -4.68
N ASN A 370 1.00 -3.52 -6.02
CA ASN A 370 0.60 -2.42 -6.93
C ASN A 370 -0.49 -2.88 -7.92
N VAL A 371 -1.11 -1.93 -8.65
CA VAL A 371 -2.04 -2.18 -9.77
C VAL A 371 -1.85 -1.12 -10.85
N GLY A 372 -2.28 -1.39 -12.09
CA GLY A 372 -2.30 -0.43 -13.20
C GLY A 372 -0.93 -0.06 -13.78
N ASP A 373 0.10 -0.89 -13.54
CA ASP A 373 1.36 -0.84 -14.31
C ASP A 373 1.18 -1.58 -15.64
N SER A 374 2.01 -1.26 -16.62
CA SER A 374 2.07 -1.92 -17.92
C SER A 374 2.53 -3.38 -17.82
N LYS A 375 3.19 -3.78 -16.72
CA LYS A 375 3.56 -5.16 -16.42
C LYS A 375 2.45 -5.84 -15.63
N THR A 376 2.25 -7.13 -15.86
CA THR A 376 1.30 -7.95 -15.11
C THR A 376 1.82 -8.18 -13.70
N LEU A 377 0.96 -7.90 -12.72
CA LEU A 377 1.26 -8.01 -11.30
C LEU A 377 0.28 -8.97 -10.65
N ALA A 378 0.77 -9.84 -9.77
CA ALA A 378 -0.06 -10.70 -8.93
C ALA A 378 0.30 -10.54 -7.46
N ILE A 379 -0.67 -10.80 -6.59
CA ILE A 379 -0.43 -10.86 -5.15
C ILE A 379 -1.45 -11.78 -4.49
N HIS A 380 -1.04 -12.46 -3.42
CA HIS A 380 -1.92 -13.26 -2.57
C HIS A 380 -2.25 -12.46 -1.29
N PRO A 381 -3.41 -11.77 -1.21
CA PRO A 381 -3.65 -10.77 -0.18
C PRO A 381 -3.73 -11.34 1.23
N TRP A 382 -4.24 -12.57 1.40
CA TRP A 382 -4.42 -13.23 2.69
C TRP A 382 -3.14 -13.35 3.51
N THR A 383 -2.01 -13.65 2.85
CA THR A 383 -0.70 -13.83 3.48
C THR A 383 0.22 -12.63 3.31
N THR A 384 -0.26 -11.51 2.76
CA THR A 384 0.58 -10.33 2.49
C THR A 384 -0.12 -9.06 2.95
N THR A 385 -0.79 -8.34 2.04
CA THR A 385 -1.37 -7.01 2.28
C THR A 385 -2.40 -6.97 3.40
N HIS A 386 -3.06 -8.09 3.70
CA HIS A 386 -4.08 -8.17 4.75
C HIS A 386 -3.62 -8.99 5.96
N GLU A 387 -2.33 -9.34 6.05
CA GLU A 387 -1.78 -10.15 7.16
C GLU A 387 -2.05 -9.53 8.54
N GLN A 388 -2.09 -8.19 8.62
CA GLN A 388 -2.32 -7.44 9.87
C GLN A 388 -3.76 -7.51 10.38
N LEU A 389 -4.71 -7.94 9.55
CA LEU A 389 -6.12 -8.07 9.93
C LEU A 389 -6.39 -9.42 10.60
N THR A 390 -7.42 -9.50 11.44
CA THR A 390 -7.91 -10.82 11.88
C THR A 390 -8.51 -11.59 10.70
N ASP A 391 -8.63 -12.91 10.80
CA ASP A 391 -9.18 -13.72 9.71
C ASP A 391 -10.64 -13.36 9.41
N GLU A 392 -11.42 -12.95 10.43
CA GLU A 392 -12.77 -12.42 10.26
C GLU A 392 -12.78 -11.06 9.52
N GLU A 393 -11.82 -10.18 9.81
CA GLU A 393 -11.66 -8.89 9.14
C GLU A 393 -11.23 -9.07 7.67
N LYS A 394 -10.36 -10.04 7.38
CA LYS A 394 -10.01 -10.43 6.00
C LYS A 394 -11.24 -10.90 5.22
N ILE A 395 -12.00 -11.85 5.78
CA ILE A 395 -13.20 -12.39 5.12
C ILE A 395 -14.25 -11.29 4.90
N SER A 396 -14.51 -10.46 5.92
CA SER A 396 -15.49 -9.38 5.82
C SER A 396 -15.10 -8.32 4.80
N SER A 397 -13.81 -8.01 4.65
CA SER A 397 -13.27 -7.15 3.57
C SER A 397 -13.29 -7.80 2.18
N GLY A 398 -13.73 -9.06 2.06
CA GLY A 398 -13.83 -9.78 0.79
C GLY A 398 -12.54 -10.50 0.38
N VAL A 399 -11.59 -10.67 1.29
CA VAL A 399 -10.36 -11.44 1.07
C VAL A 399 -10.53 -12.84 1.64
N SER A 400 -10.73 -13.83 0.78
CA SER A 400 -10.71 -15.24 1.16
C SER A 400 -9.28 -15.79 1.16
N GLU A 401 -9.10 -16.91 1.86
CA GLU A 401 -7.79 -17.56 2.02
C GLU A 401 -7.19 -18.02 0.68
N ASP A 402 -8.03 -18.33 -0.32
CA ASP A 402 -7.64 -18.80 -1.65
C ASP A 402 -7.45 -17.68 -2.69
N LEU A 403 -7.68 -16.42 -2.33
CA LEU A 403 -7.75 -15.31 -3.28
C LEU A 403 -6.37 -14.90 -3.78
N ILE A 404 -6.19 -14.90 -5.10
CA ILE A 404 -5.11 -14.20 -5.80
C ILE A 404 -5.70 -13.02 -6.56
N ARG A 405 -5.11 -11.83 -6.38
CA ARG A 405 -5.43 -10.63 -7.16
C ARG A 405 -4.43 -10.46 -8.28
N VAL A 406 -4.92 -10.17 -9.48
CA VAL A 406 -4.09 -9.91 -10.67
C VAL A 406 -4.42 -8.54 -11.25
N SER A 407 -3.41 -7.69 -11.36
CA SER A 407 -3.44 -6.50 -12.20
C SER A 407 -2.84 -6.89 -13.54
N VAL A 408 -3.69 -7.06 -14.54
CA VAL A 408 -3.28 -7.57 -15.86
C VAL A 408 -2.59 -6.46 -16.63
N GLY A 409 -1.40 -6.73 -17.13
CA GLY A 409 -0.56 -5.79 -17.87
C GLY A 409 -0.88 -5.73 -19.36
N THR A 410 0.10 -5.26 -20.13
CA THR A 410 0.01 -5.01 -21.57
C THR A 410 0.83 -5.99 -22.43
N GLU A 411 1.42 -7.00 -21.79
CA GLU A 411 2.14 -8.09 -22.46
C GLU A 411 1.24 -8.83 -23.46
N HIS A 412 1.85 -9.69 -24.29
CA HIS A 412 1.09 -10.60 -25.11
C HIS A 412 0.29 -11.55 -24.22
N ILE A 413 -1.00 -11.70 -24.48
CA ILE A 413 -1.90 -12.47 -23.60
C ILE A 413 -1.50 -13.94 -23.48
N GLU A 414 -0.95 -14.52 -24.56
CA GLU A 414 -0.50 -15.92 -24.54
C GLU A 414 0.70 -16.12 -23.61
N ASP A 415 1.59 -15.13 -23.46
CA ASP A 415 2.72 -15.22 -22.53
C ASP A 415 2.26 -15.14 -21.07
N ILE A 416 1.24 -14.30 -20.80
CA ILE A 416 0.60 -14.22 -19.48
C ILE A 416 -0.03 -15.58 -19.16
N VAL A 417 -0.84 -16.14 -20.07
CA VAL A 417 -1.49 -17.44 -19.89
C VAL A 417 -0.46 -18.56 -19.70
N ALA A 418 0.61 -18.59 -20.50
CA ALA A 418 1.68 -19.57 -20.36
C ALA A 418 2.38 -19.48 -19.00
N ASP A 419 2.54 -18.28 -18.43
CA ASP A 419 3.10 -18.13 -17.07
C ASP A 419 2.15 -18.64 -15.98
N PHE A 420 0.82 -18.53 -16.17
CA PHE A 420 -0.16 -19.19 -15.30
C PHE A 420 -0.12 -20.72 -15.44
N GLU A 421 -0.01 -21.24 -16.66
CA GLU A 421 0.08 -22.68 -16.92
C GLU A 421 1.30 -23.29 -16.26
N GLN A 422 2.47 -22.66 -16.40
CA GLN A 422 3.69 -23.16 -15.76
C GLN A 422 3.62 -23.05 -14.23
N ALA A 423 3.03 -21.98 -13.69
CA ALA A 423 2.93 -21.78 -12.24
C ALA A 423 1.93 -22.73 -11.57
N THR A 424 0.91 -23.18 -12.30
CA THR A 424 -0.13 -24.10 -11.80
C THR A 424 0.16 -25.57 -12.13
N SER A 425 1.08 -25.85 -13.05
CA SER A 425 1.50 -27.20 -13.38
C SER A 425 2.20 -27.88 -12.20
N PRO A 426 1.95 -29.17 -11.93
CA PRO A 426 2.71 -29.91 -10.92
C PRO A 426 4.19 -29.85 -11.27
N LYS A 427 5.02 -29.29 -10.39
CA LYS A 427 6.48 -29.39 -10.50
C LYS A 427 6.82 -30.87 -10.43
N LEU A 428 7.05 -31.52 -11.59
CA LEU A 428 7.79 -32.77 -11.63
C LEU A 428 9.13 -32.46 -10.98
N ASP A 429 9.39 -33.06 -9.82
CA ASP A 429 10.70 -33.04 -9.19
C ASP A 429 11.72 -33.33 -10.29
N ARG A 430 12.55 -32.33 -10.64
CA ARG A 430 13.76 -32.57 -11.41
C ARG A 430 14.67 -33.41 -10.53
N LYS A 431 14.45 -34.73 -10.55
CA LYS A 431 15.37 -35.71 -10.00
C LYS A 431 16.74 -35.53 -10.66
N ASP A 432 17.76 -35.71 -9.84
CA ASP A 432 19.19 -35.67 -10.13
C ASP A 432 19.61 -35.90 -11.59
N PRO A 433 20.58 -35.12 -12.13
CA PRO A 433 21.12 -35.30 -13.49
C PRO A 433 21.91 -36.61 -13.72
N LYS A 434 21.80 -37.62 -12.84
CA LYS A 434 22.61 -38.85 -12.89
C LYS A 434 21.83 -40.12 -13.26
N GLN A 435 20.58 -40.02 -13.71
CA GLN A 435 19.80 -41.17 -14.20
C GLN A 435 19.37 -41.06 -15.66
N SER A 436 20.20 -40.46 -16.53
CA SER A 436 20.01 -40.49 -17.99
C SER A 436 20.99 -41.46 -18.66
N THR A 437 20.96 -42.74 -18.26
CA THR A 437 21.53 -43.81 -19.10
C THR A 437 20.76 -45.13 -18.92
N MET A 438 19.58 -45.24 -19.53
CA MET A 438 19.03 -46.48 -20.10
C MET A 438 17.56 -46.25 -20.48
N GLN A 439 17.33 -45.72 -21.67
CA GLN A 439 16.08 -45.97 -22.40
C GLN A 439 16.39 -45.99 -23.89
N ILE A 440 17.00 -47.08 -24.36
CA ILE A 440 16.80 -47.57 -25.72
C ILE A 440 16.92 -49.10 -25.64
N THR A 441 15.78 -49.80 -25.61
CA THR A 441 15.48 -50.94 -26.48
C THR A 441 14.13 -51.55 -26.12
N THR A 442 13.18 -51.24 -27.01
CA THR A 442 12.36 -52.25 -27.71
C THR A 442 11.27 -52.96 -26.91
N ALA A 443 10.04 -52.53 -27.22
CA ALA A 443 8.82 -53.30 -27.13
C ALA A 443 8.98 -54.71 -27.70
N PHE A 444 8.75 -55.75 -26.90
CA PHE A 444 8.23 -57.05 -27.30
C PHE A 444 7.88 -57.85 -26.03
N LEU A 445 6.74 -58.54 -26.05
CA LEU A 445 6.13 -59.43 -25.03
C LEU A 445 4.87 -58.91 -24.33
N SER A 446 3.83 -58.74 -25.15
CA SER A 446 2.48 -59.20 -24.82
C SER A 446 2.40 -60.74 -25.03
N LEU A 447 1.62 -61.42 -24.19
CA LEU A 447 1.35 -62.86 -24.09
C LEU A 447 2.33 -63.71 -23.27
N LEU A 448 1.98 -63.95 -22.00
CA LEU A 448 1.66 -65.29 -21.46
C LEU A 448 1.28 -65.22 -19.97
N GLY A 449 0.21 -65.91 -19.58
CA GLY A 449 0.13 -66.53 -18.24
C GLY A 449 -0.75 -65.89 -17.17
N THR A 450 -2.05 -66.18 -17.23
CA THR A 450 -2.90 -66.68 -16.13
C THR A 450 -2.65 -66.23 -14.68
N ALA A 451 -3.66 -65.55 -14.14
CA ALA A 451 -4.31 -65.78 -12.84
C ALA A 451 -3.45 -66.15 -11.62
N LEU A 452 -3.12 -65.16 -10.81
CA LEU A 452 -3.16 -65.29 -9.34
C LEU A 452 -3.91 -64.09 -8.77
N ALA A 453 -5.11 -64.34 -8.24
CA ALA A 453 -5.81 -63.39 -7.40
C ALA A 453 -5.01 -63.22 -6.10
N LEU A 454 -4.13 -62.21 -6.07
CA LEU A 454 -3.54 -61.72 -4.84
C LEU A 454 -4.59 -60.82 -4.18
N GLN A 455 -4.98 -61.20 -2.96
CA GLN A 455 -5.74 -60.34 -2.05
C GLN A 455 -5.08 -58.96 -1.98
N PRO A 456 -5.84 -57.86 -1.87
CA PRO A 456 -5.23 -56.55 -1.66
C PRO A 456 -4.54 -56.58 -0.30
N ASN A 457 -3.21 -56.53 -0.34
CA ASN A 457 -2.38 -56.21 0.82
C ASN A 457 -2.92 -54.88 1.40
N PRO A 458 -3.16 -54.75 2.72
CA PRO A 458 -3.61 -53.49 3.28
C PRO A 458 -2.58 -52.41 2.95
N GLN A 459 -3.00 -51.39 2.21
CA GLN A 459 -2.22 -50.15 2.04
C GLN A 459 -1.83 -49.67 3.45
N PRO A 460 -0.55 -49.39 3.73
CA PRO A 460 -0.15 -48.93 5.06
C PRO A 460 -0.88 -47.61 5.37
N GLN A 461 -1.81 -47.66 6.33
CA GLN A 461 -2.56 -46.51 6.80
C GLN A 461 -1.66 -45.66 7.70
N THR A 462 -0.89 -44.74 7.12
CA THR A 462 -0.02 -43.88 7.93
C THR A 462 -0.81 -42.75 8.58
N SER A 463 -0.66 -42.64 9.90
CA SER A 463 -1.23 -41.56 10.71
C SER A 463 -0.11 -40.64 11.20
N ILE A 464 -0.17 -39.35 10.86
CA ILE A 464 0.74 -38.32 11.36
C ILE A 464 0.06 -37.64 12.54
N ILE A 465 0.74 -37.57 13.68
CA ILE A 465 0.26 -36.90 14.88
C ILE A 465 1.11 -35.65 15.10
N LEU A 466 0.48 -34.49 15.11
CA LEU A 466 1.12 -33.24 15.49
C LEU A 466 0.79 -32.95 16.95
N HIS A 467 1.81 -32.80 17.80
CA HIS A 467 1.65 -32.52 19.22
C HIS A 467 2.09 -31.09 19.56
N ILE A 468 1.28 -30.38 20.35
CA ILE A 468 1.63 -29.07 20.91
C ILE A 468 2.15 -29.27 22.35
N PRO A 469 3.46 -29.11 22.59
CA PRO A 469 3.99 -29.22 23.94
C PRO A 469 3.66 -27.96 24.77
N PRO A 470 3.54 -28.09 26.10
CA PRO A 470 3.57 -26.93 27.00
C PRO A 470 4.84 -26.10 26.77
N SER A 471 4.69 -24.78 26.69
CA SER A 471 5.81 -23.84 26.49
C SER A 471 5.61 -22.58 27.33
N PRO A 472 6.65 -21.78 27.61
CA PRO A 472 6.51 -20.57 28.44
C PRO A 472 5.38 -19.61 28.03
N PRO A 473 5.13 -19.34 26.73
CA PRO A 473 4.02 -18.50 26.31
C PRO A 473 2.67 -19.24 26.19
N LEU A 474 2.64 -20.57 26.33
CA LEU A 474 1.43 -21.41 26.38
C LEU A 474 1.65 -22.56 27.40
N PRO A 475 1.52 -22.28 28.71
CA PRO A 475 1.82 -23.26 29.75
C PRO A 475 0.83 -24.44 29.78
N ASN A 476 -0.40 -24.21 29.30
CA ASN A 476 -1.42 -25.24 29.18
C ASN A 476 -2.05 -25.20 27.79
N PRO A 477 -1.61 -26.06 26.85
CA PRO A 477 -2.17 -26.11 25.50
C PRO A 477 -3.67 -26.43 25.44
N ALA A 478 -4.27 -26.99 26.50
CA ALA A 478 -5.72 -27.22 26.57
C ALA A 478 -6.55 -25.92 26.67
N THR A 479 -5.89 -24.76 26.84
CA THR A 479 -6.52 -23.44 26.81
C THR A 479 -6.69 -22.88 25.40
N LEU A 480 -6.21 -23.59 24.37
CA LEU A 480 -6.41 -23.20 22.98
C LEU A 480 -7.90 -23.21 22.61
N PRO A 481 -8.37 -22.27 21.77
CA PRO A 481 -9.76 -22.24 21.34
C PRO A 481 -10.19 -23.57 20.70
N PRO A 482 -11.43 -24.05 20.91
CA PRO A 482 -11.94 -25.25 20.25
C PRO A 482 -11.96 -25.16 18.71
N SER A 483 -11.94 -23.94 18.17
CA SER A 483 -11.82 -23.67 16.73
C SER A 483 -10.41 -23.91 16.16
N THR A 484 -9.43 -24.22 17.01
CA THR A 484 -8.05 -24.48 16.59
C THR A 484 -7.98 -25.74 15.74
N ARG A 485 -7.41 -25.62 14.54
CA ARG A 485 -7.26 -26.73 13.58
C ARG A 485 -5.87 -26.73 12.96
N ALA A 486 -5.38 -27.89 12.59
CA ALA A 486 -4.16 -28.03 11.80
C ALA A 486 -4.51 -28.49 10.38
N THR A 487 -3.78 -27.96 9.39
CA THR A 487 -3.90 -28.36 7.99
C THR A 487 -2.57 -28.93 7.51
N LEU A 488 -2.64 -29.94 6.64
CA LEU A 488 -1.51 -30.56 5.98
C LEU A 488 -1.77 -30.52 4.46
N ASN A 489 -1.08 -29.61 3.79
CA ASN A 489 -1.39 -29.18 2.43
C ASN A 489 -0.25 -29.46 1.46
N SER A 490 -0.58 -29.95 0.27
CA SER A 490 0.29 -30.01 -0.90
C SER A 490 -0.46 -29.42 -2.09
N LEU A 491 0.20 -29.25 -3.24
CA LEU A 491 -0.43 -28.73 -4.47
C LEU A 491 -1.76 -29.42 -4.82
N ASN A 492 -1.88 -30.74 -4.58
CA ASN A 492 -3.05 -31.54 -5.00
C ASN A 492 -3.74 -32.32 -3.87
N LYS A 493 -3.27 -32.21 -2.62
CA LYS A 493 -3.80 -32.98 -1.48
C LYS A 493 -3.94 -32.07 -0.27
N HIS A 494 -5.08 -32.17 0.40
CA HIS A 494 -5.42 -31.35 1.57
C HIS A 494 -5.98 -32.24 2.68
N HIS A 495 -5.35 -32.22 3.85
CA HIS A 495 -5.85 -32.88 5.06
C HIS A 495 -6.06 -31.82 6.14
N SER A 496 -7.10 -31.98 6.96
CA SER A 496 -7.40 -31.09 8.09
C SER A 496 -7.74 -31.92 9.32
N ALA A 497 -7.27 -31.49 10.48
CA ALA A 497 -7.50 -32.16 11.74
C ALA A 497 -7.86 -31.13 12.85
N PRO A 498 -8.92 -31.35 13.63
CA PRO A 498 -9.23 -30.52 14.79
C PRO A 498 -8.27 -30.82 15.95
N LEU A 499 -8.16 -29.88 16.90
CA LEU A 499 -7.44 -30.11 18.15
C LEU A 499 -8.19 -31.15 19.00
N SER A 500 -7.48 -32.17 19.48
CA SER A 500 -8.00 -33.17 20.42
C SER A 500 -7.78 -32.77 21.89
N ASP A 501 -8.48 -33.43 22.81
CA ASP A 501 -8.32 -33.27 24.27
C ASP A 501 -6.90 -33.61 24.77
N LEU A 502 -6.10 -34.30 23.94
CA LEU A 502 -4.71 -34.65 24.22
C LEU A 502 -3.72 -33.61 23.66
N ASN A 503 -4.20 -32.44 23.22
CA ASN A 503 -3.38 -31.40 22.59
C ASN A 503 -2.64 -31.87 21.33
N THR A 504 -3.28 -32.79 20.58
CA THR A 504 -2.75 -33.33 19.33
C THR A 504 -3.71 -33.13 18.16
N PHE A 505 -3.16 -33.10 16.94
CA PHE A 505 -3.90 -33.20 15.69
C PHE A 505 -3.52 -34.50 14.98
N SER A 506 -4.51 -35.27 14.54
CA SER A 506 -4.29 -36.56 13.87
C SER A 506 -4.69 -36.49 12.40
N PHE A 507 -3.74 -36.70 11.50
CA PHE A 507 -3.97 -36.80 10.06
C PHE A 507 -3.90 -38.26 9.64
N HIS A 508 -4.96 -38.77 9.01
CA HIS A 508 -5.05 -40.15 8.55
C HIS A 508 -4.92 -40.25 7.02
N ASN A 509 -4.48 -41.40 6.53
CA ASN A 509 -4.31 -41.72 5.10
C ASN A 509 -3.38 -40.74 4.36
N VAL A 510 -2.30 -40.31 5.01
CA VAL A 510 -1.29 -39.46 4.38
C VAL A 510 -0.44 -40.32 3.46
N THR A 511 -0.32 -39.91 2.20
CA THR A 511 0.44 -40.62 1.17
C THR A 511 1.82 -39.99 0.97
N PRO A 512 2.79 -40.67 0.32
CA PRO A 512 4.08 -40.06 0.03
C PRO A 512 3.95 -38.74 -0.75
N GLY A 513 4.79 -37.77 -0.39
CA GLY A 513 4.79 -36.41 -0.93
C GLY A 513 5.35 -35.38 0.06
N SER A 514 5.51 -34.15 -0.42
CA SER A 514 5.89 -33.01 0.41
C SER A 514 4.66 -32.18 0.78
N TYR A 515 4.55 -31.80 2.05
CA TYR A 515 3.39 -31.13 2.62
C TYR A 515 3.81 -29.93 3.47
N LEU A 516 3.01 -28.86 3.47
CA LEU A 516 3.04 -27.78 4.45
C LEU A 516 2.04 -28.10 5.56
N LEU A 517 2.54 -28.19 6.78
CA LEU A 517 1.78 -28.31 8.00
C LEU A 517 1.66 -26.93 8.67
N ASP A 518 0.42 -26.49 8.92
CA ASP A 518 0.13 -25.19 9.55
C ASP A 518 -0.95 -25.36 10.63
N ILE A 519 -0.87 -24.58 11.71
CA ILE A 519 -1.85 -24.56 12.79
C ILE A 519 -2.59 -23.22 12.77
N HIS A 520 -3.88 -23.29 12.51
CA HIS A 520 -4.79 -22.16 12.51
C HIS A 520 -5.39 -21.99 13.91
N CYS A 521 -4.94 -20.97 14.61
CA CYS A 521 -5.44 -20.61 15.94
C CYS A 521 -5.73 -19.10 15.99
N LEU A 522 -6.85 -18.71 16.61
CA LEU A 522 -7.26 -17.31 16.74
C LEU A 522 -6.38 -16.54 17.74
N THR A 523 -5.87 -17.22 18.78
CA THR A 523 -5.18 -16.57 19.90
C THR A 523 -3.66 -16.70 19.87
N HIS A 524 -3.12 -17.72 19.20
CA HIS A 524 -1.69 -18.02 19.18
C HIS A 524 -1.20 -18.24 17.73
N ALA A 525 0.06 -17.89 17.49
CA ALA A 525 0.74 -18.14 16.22
C ALA A 525 1.72 -19.31 16.39
N PHE A 526 1.73 -20.21 15.42
CA PHE A 526 2.63 -21.36 15.38
C PHE A 526 3.56 -21.24 14.18
N ILE A 527 4.77 -21.78 14.30
CA ILE A 527 5.71 -21.82 13.18
C ILE A 527 5.25 -22.95 12.23
N PRO A 528 5.02 -22.67 10.94
CA PRO A 528 4.64 -23.70 9.99
C PRO A 528 5.80 -24.66 9.75
N LEU A 529 5.46 -25.92 9.47
CA LEU A 529 6.43 -26.98 9.22
C LEU A 529 6.29 -27.51 7.80
N ARG A 530 7.42 -27.81 7.16
CA ARG A 530 7.42 -28.66 5.97
C ARG A 530 7.61 -30.11 6.39
N LEU A 531 6.79 -31.01 5.87
CA LEU A 531 6.92 -32.46 6.02
C LEU A 531 7.19 -33.12 4.67
N ASP A 532 8.33 -33.79 4.53
CA ASP A 532 8.60 -34.68 3.40
C ASP A 532 8.33 -36.12 3.84
N VAL A 533 7.33 -36.76 3.22
CA VAL A 533 6.93 -38.15 3.48
C VAL A 533 7.44 -39.02 2.34
N SER A 534 8.46 -39.83 2.61
CA SER A 534 9.08 -40.74 1.63
C SER A 534 8.59 -42.19 1.80
N PRO A 535 8.51 -42.97 0.71
CA PRO A 535 8.18 -44.40 0.79
C PRO A 535 9.15 -45.15 1.71
N PRO A 536 8.73 -46.29 2.29
CA PRO A 536 9.57 -47.03 3.22
C PRO A 536 10.87 -47.50 2.55
N PRO A 537 12.00 -47.57 3.28
CA PRO A 537 13.22 -48.20 2.79
C PRO A 537 12.97 -49.67 2.42
N ILE A 538 13.68 -50.20 1.43
CA ILE A 538 13.57 -51.60 0.97
C ILE A 538 13.80 -52.60 2.12
N ASP A 539 14.59 -52.22 3.13
CA ASP A 539 14.97 -53.07 4.26
C ASP A 539 13.95 -53.07 5.41
N PHE A 540 12.99 -52.14 5.45
CA PHE A 540 11.97 -52.03 6.51
C PHE A 540 10.60 -51.62 5.93
N PRO A 541 9.76 -52.59 5.51
CA PRO A 541 8.55 -52.33 4.73
C PRO A 541 7.38 -51.68 5.50
N GLU A 542 7.50 -51.45 6.82
CA GLU A 542 6.36 -51.04 7.66
C GLU A 542 6.30 -49.55 8.02
N ASN A 543 7.35 -48.74 7.80
CA ASN A 543 7.37 -47.34 8.25
C ASN A 543 7.81 -46.34 7.17
N LEU A 544 6.95 -45.35 6.86
CA LEU A 544 7.31 -44.20 6.01
C LEU A 544 8.39 -43.36 6.70
N LYS A 545 9.40 -42.93 5.93
CA LYS A 545 10.41 -41.99 6.43
C LYS A 545 9.82 -40.57 6.34
N ILE A 546 9.62 -39.93 7.48
CA ILE A 546 9.13 -38.55 7.58
C ILE A 546 10.27 -37.65 8.06
N GLU A 547 10.52 -36.58 7.32
CA GLU A 547 11.44 -35.52 7.71
C GLU A 547 10.66 -34.21 7.85
N ALA A 548 10.95 -33.45 8.90
CA ALA A 548 10.28 -32.19 9.21
C ALA A 548 11.29 -31.04 9.24
N TRP A 549 10.86 -29.87 8.80
CA TRP A 549 11.63 -28.64 8.90
C TRP A 549 10.76 -27.45 9.26
N GLU A 550 11.30 -26.52 10.04
CA GLU A 550 10.68 -25.22 10.31
C GLU A 550 10.81 -24.32 9.07
N THR A 551 9.68 -23.72 8.67
CA THR A 551 9.63 -22.81 7.53
C THR A 551 8.81 -21.57 7.89
N PHE A 552 8.65 -20.66 6.93
CA PHE A 552 7.77 -19.50 7.03
C PHE A 552 6.78 -19.49 5.87
N ARG A 553 5.63 -18.85 6.07
CA ARG A 553 4.62 -18.68 5.01
C ARG A 553 5.24 -17.90 3.86
N GLY A 554 5.18 -18.43 2.63
CA GLY A 554 5.78 -17.81 1.44
C GLY A 554 7.28 -18.08 1.22
N ASN A 555 7.88 -19.04 1.93
CA ASN A 555 9.25 -19.50 1.61
C ASN A 555 9.25 -20.32 0.31
N ASP A 556 10.33 -20.23 -0.48
CA ASP A 556 10.52 -21.08 -1.65
C ASP A 556 10.52 -22.56 -1.23
N TRP A 557 9.81 -23.42 -1.97
CA TRP A 557 9.78 -24.86 -1.74
C TRP A 557 11.15 -25.52 -1.93
N GLY A 558 12.13 -24.86 -2.54
CA GLY A 558 13.52 -25.34 -2.52
C GLY A 558 14.22 -25.17 -1.16
N ASN A 559 13.80 -24.18 -0.37
CA ASN A 559 14.43 -23.80 0.88
C ASN A 559 13.83 -24.57 2.05
N LYS A 560 14.49 -25.66 2.45
CA LYS A 560 13.95 -26.55 3.49
C LYS A 560 13.94 -25.93 4.89
N GLY A 561 14.62 -24.83 5.17
CA GLY A 561 14.68 -24.26 6.52
C GLY A 561 15.43 -25.16 7.53
N GLU A 562 15.24 -24.93 8.82
CA GLU A 562 15.95 -25.68 9.87
C GLU A 562 15.28 -27.03 10.15
N LYS A 563 16.06 -28.12 10.17
CA LYS A 563 15.53 -29.48 10.36
C LYS A 563 15.05 -29.67 11.81
N VAL A 564 13.82 -30.15 11.97
CA VAL A 564 13.21 -30.46 13.26
C VAL A 564 13.30 -31.95 13.52
N SER A 565 13.52 -32.34 14.78
CA SER A 565 13.50 -33.74 15.18
C SER A 565 12.08 -34.31 15.10
N VAL A 566 11.96 -35.49 14.49
CA VAL A 566 10.71 -36.25 14.38
C VAL A 566 10.85 -37.50 15.23
N ALA A 567 9.90 -37.75 16.14
CA ALA A 567 9.90 -38.95 16.97
C ALA A 567 9.00 -40.02 16.33
N THR A 568 9.53 -41.22 16.12
CA THR A 568 8.75 -42.37 15.64
C THR A 568 8.40 -43.24 16.85
N GLN A 569 7.11 -43.47 17.11
CA GLN A 569 6.67 -44.46 18.10
C GLN A 569 6.46 -45.83 17.41
N ASP A 570 6.69 -46.92 18.15
CA ASP A 570 6.69 -48.33 17.70
C ASP A 570 5.40 -48.86 17.02
N THR A 571 4.42 -48.00 16.73
CA THR A 571 3.09 -48.35 16.18
C THR A 571 2.81 -47.71 14.81
N GLY A 572 3.84 -47.30 14.05
CA GLY A 572 3.66 -46.64 12.74
C GLY A 572 3.08 -45.22 12.84
N ARG A 573 3.05 -44.66 14.05
CA ARG A 573 2.62 -43.29 14.35
C ARG A 573 3.85 -42.38 14.45
N VAL A 574 3.86 -41.36 13.61
CA VAL A 574 4.93 -40.36 13.60
C VAL A 574 4.47 -39.13 14.34
N VAL A 575 5.22 -38.74 15.37
CA VAL A 575 4.93 -37.54 16.18
C VAL A 575 5.83 -36.41 15.73
N VAL A 576 5.19 -35.33 15.26
CA VAL A 576 5.84 -34.06 14.94
C VAL A 576 5.50 -33.08 16.07
N VAL A 577 6.49 -32.33 16.54
CA VAL A 577 6.29 -31.34 17.61
C VAL A 577 6.13 -29.96 16.99
N ALA A 578 5.00 -29.30 17.26
CA ALA A 578 4.76 -27.93 16.80
C ALA A 578 5.45 -26.93 17.73
N ARG A 579 6.15 -25.94 17.17
CA ARG A 579 6.70 -24.82 17.94
C ARG A 579 5.77 -23.62 17.86
N MET A 580 5.50 -23.02 19.02
CA MET A 580 4.72 -21.78 19.08
C MET A 580 5.63 -20.57 18.86
N ALA A 581 5.21 -19.66 17.97
CA ALA A 581 5.89 -18.40 17.70
C ALA A 581 5.54 -17.32 18.74
N GLY A 582 4.30 -17.31 19.25
CA GLY A 582 3.86 -16.37 20.29
C GLY A 582 2.34 -16.23 20.37
N GLN A 583 1.84 -15.40 21.29
CA GLN A 583 0.43 -14.99 21.32
C GLN A 583 0.14 -13.96 20.23
N LYS A 584 -0.99 -14.06 19.53
CA LYS A 584 -1.37 -13.09 18.48
C LYS A 584 -1.65 -11.70 19.06
N SER A 585 -2.05 -11.60 20.33
CA SER A 585 -2.12 -10.33 21.07
C SER A 585 -0.75 -9.66 21.24
N TYR A 586 0.35 -10.42 21.23
CA TYR A 586 1.72 -9.88 21.29
C TYR A 586 2.09 -9.03 20.07
N PHE A 587 1.43 -9.25 18.92
CA PHE A 587 1.59 -8.43 17.73
C PHE A 587 0.64 -7.22 17.69
N MET A 588 -0.34 -7.15 18.62
CA MET A 588 -1.32 -6.06 18.72
C MET A 588 -1.11 -5.17 19.95
N GLU A 589 -0.55 -5.69 21.03
CA GLU A 589 -0.16 -4.91 22.19
C GLU A 589 1.15 -4.19 21.91
N ARG A 590 1.05 -2.91 21.57
CA ARG A 590 2.11 -1.99 22.00
C ARG A 590 2.28 -2.22 23.49
N SER A 591 3.47 -2.66 23.91
CA SER A 591 3.85 -2.64 25.32
C SER A 591 3.37 -1.32 25.90
N THR A 592 2.52 -1.38 26.91
CA THR A 592 2.12 -0.20 27.67
C THR A 592 3.39 0.61 27.94
N PHE A 593 3.41 1.83 27.43
CA PHE A 593 4.56 2.70 27.53
C PHE A 593 4.82 2.94 29.02
N SER A 594 5.79 2.23 29.58
CA SER A 594 6.28 2.54 30.89
C SER A 594 7.03 3.86 30.77
N VAL A 595 6.57 4.92 31.41
CA VAL A 595 7.27 6.22 31.45
C VAL A 595 8.73 6.04 31.92
N LEU A 596 9.01 4.99 32.70
CA LEU A 596 10.35 4.63 33.15
C LEU A 596 11.25 4.04 32.04
N SER A 597 10.70 3.52 30.94
CA SER A 597 11.51 3.00 29.82
C SER A 597 12.17 4.10 28.99
N ILE A 598 11.65 5.33 29.05
CA ILE A 598 12.26 6.54 28.46
C ILE A 598 13.67 6.75 29.03
N PHE A 599 13.84 6.55 30.33
CA PHE A 599 15.12 6.72 31.02
C PHE A 599 16.13 5.59 30.73
N LYS A 600 15.71 4.52 30.04
CA LYS A 600 16.65 3.48 29.57
C LYS A 600 17.26 3.83 28.21
N ASN A 601 16.73 4.85 27.52
CA ASN A 601 17.29 5.29 26.24
C ASN A 601 18.37 6.36 26.49
N PRO A 602 19.66 6.06 26.24
CA PRO A 602 20.75 6.98 26.52
C PRO A 602 20.65 8.28 25.72
N ILE A 603 20.03 8.26 24.53
CA ILE A 603 19.83 9.47 23.70
C ILE A 603 18.78 10.39 24.33
N ILE A 604 17.69 9.82 24.86
CA ILE A 604 16.65 10.64 25.52
C ILE A 604 17.17 11.19 26.84
N LEU A 605 17.98 10.42 27.58
CA LEU A 605 18.64 10.89 28.79
C LEU A 605 19.58 12.07 28.49
N LEU A 606 20.39 11.96 27.43
CA LEU A 606 21.26 13.05 26.97
C LEU A 606 20.46 14.28 26.54
N SER A 607 19.34 14.10 25.84
CA SER A 607 18.46 15.22 25.45
C SER A 607 17.81 15.92 26.65
N LEU A 608 17.40 15.17 27.69
CA LEU A 608 16.85 15.73 28.92
C LEU A 608 17.91 16.46 29.74
N VAL A 609 19.13 15.91 29.84
CA VAL A 609 20.27 16.61 30.45
C VAL A 609 20.61 17.88 29.67
N SER A 610 20.63 17.80 28.34
CA SER A 610 20.86 18.97 27.48
C SER A 610 19.77 20.03 27.64
N MET A 611 18.50 19.65 27.75
CA MET A 611 17.40 20.59 28.06
C MET A 611 17.54 21.19 29.47
N GLY A 612 17.95 20.39 30.46
CA GLY A 612 18.23 20.89 31.81
C GLY A 612 19.38 21.91 31.82
N LEU A 613 20.43 21.67 31.03
CA LEU A 613 21.55 22.60 30.89
C LEU A 613 21.15 23.87 30.09
N PHE A 614 20.38 23.75 29.01
CA PHE A 614 19.99 24.89 28.17
C PHE A 614 18.89 25.77 28.78
N PHE A 615 17.90 25.17 29.46
CA PHE A 615 16.74 25.90 29.98
C PHE A 615 16.73 26.02 31.51
N GLY A 616 17.28 25.03 32.23
CA GLY A 616 17.31 25.02 33.70
C GLY A 616 18.46 25.83 34.27
N MET A 617 19.64 25.75 33.67
CA MET A 617 20.85 26.44 34.16
C MET A 617 20.71 27.98 34.13
N PRO A 618 20.17 28.62 33.07
CA PRO A 618 19.92 30.07 33.08
C PRO A 618 18.98 30.50 34.22
N LYS A 619 17.94 29.70 34.49
CA LYS A 619 16.96 29.97 35.56
C LYS A 619 17.53 29.74 36.97
N LEU A 620 18.48 28.82 37.12
CA LEU A 620 19.22 28.62 38.37
C LEU A 620 20.17 29.80 38.62
N ILE A 621 20.86 30.29 37.58
CA ILE A 621 21.74 31.47 37.66
C ILE A 621 20.96 32.74 37.99
N GLU A 622 19.75 32.91 37.45
CA GLU A 622 18.86 34.03 37.80
C GLU A 622 18.42 34.04 39.27
N ASN A 623 18.38 32.86 39.91
CA ASN A 623 17.96 32.70 41.30
C ASN A 623 19.12 32.53 42.28
N MET A 624 20.38 32.60 41.82
CA MET A 624 21.55 32.63 42.71
C MET A 624 21.64 33.99 43.40
N ASP A 625 22.11 33.98 44.64
CA ASP A 625 22.46 35.23 45.31
C ASP A 625 23.65 35.93 44.59
N PRO A 626 23.81 37.24 44.76
CA PRO A 626 24.80 38.01 44.00
C PRO A 626 26.25 37.57 44.25
N GLU A 627 26.55 37.05 45.44
CA GLU A 627 27.89 36.58 45.81
C GLU A 627 28.22 35.23 45.14
N MET A 628 27.34 34.23 45.20
CA MET A 628 27.56 32.96 44.48
C MET A 628 27.59 33.14 42.96
N ARG A 629 26.80 34.08 42.43
CA ARG A 629 26.80 34.35 41.00
C ARG A 629 28.13 34.96 40.54
N ALA A 630 28.72 35.85 41.34
CA ALA A 630 30.03 36.42 41.06
C ALA A 630 31.14 35.35 41.11
N GLU A 631 31.12 34.46 42.12
CA GLU A 631 32.06 33.34 42.20
C GLU A 631 31.92 32.35 41.03
N TRP A 632 30.68 32.05 40.63
CA TRP A 632 30.40 31.17 39.49
C TRP A 632 30.90 31.79 38.17
N GLU A 633 30.67 33.09 37.94
CA GLU A 633 31.16 33.80 36.74
C GLU A 633 32.70 33.88 36.70
N GLU A 634 33.36 33.98 37.86
CA GLU A 634 34.82 33.96 37.95
C GLU A 634 35.39 32.56 37.66
N GLN A 635 34.74 31.50 38.13
CA GLN A 635 35.11 30.12 37.77
C GLN A 635 34.91 29.83 36.28
N GLN A 636 33.85 30.34 35.64
CA GLN A 636 33.60 30.12 34.21
C GLN A 636 34.65 30.79 33.30
N LYS A 637 35.33 31.85 33.75
CA LYS A 637 36.43 32.49 33.02
C LYS A 637 37.70 31.63 32.95
N SER A 638 37.89 30.72 33.90
CA SER A 638 39.04 29.81 33.94
C SER A 638 38.75 28.43 33.32
N ASN A 639 37.52 28.19 32.85
CA ASN A 639 37.11 26.91 32.30
C ASN A 639 37.48 26.77 30.81
N PRO A 640 38.41 25.88 30.44
CA PRO A 640 38.91 25.76 29.06
C PRO A 640 37.83 25.28 28.06
N MET A 641 36.73 24.67 28.53
CA MET A 641 35.61 24.25 27.67
C MET A 641 34.80 25.43 27.09
N ASN A 642 34.78 26.59 27.75
CA ASN A 642 34.03 27.75 27.27
C ASN A 642 34.71 28.43 26.06
N ALA A 643 36.03 28.37 25.97
CA ALA A 643 36.77 28.84 24.80
C ALA A 643 36.43 28.00 23.55
N LEU A 644 36.15 26.70 23.73
CA LEU A 644 35.76 25.79 22.65
C LEU A 644 34.32 26.02 22.18
N MET A 645 33.39 26.29 23.10
CA MET A 645 31.98 26.55 22.75
C MET A 645 31.74 27.95 22.15
N GLY A 646 32.53 28.96 22.54
CA GLY A 646 32.46 30.30 21.93
C GLY A 646 32.82 30.33 20.44
N ALA A 647 33.67 29.41 19.97
CA ALA A 647 34.02 29.30 18.55
C ALA A 647 32.90 28.67 17.70
N ALA A 648 31.97 27.92 18.31
CA ALA A 648 30.89 27.23 17.62
C ALA A 648 29.59 28.05 17.52
N SER A 649 29.42 29.10 18.32
CA SER A 649 28.18 29.90 18.39
C SER A 649 28.21 31.21 17.59
N GLY A 650 29.32 31.54 16.90
CA GLY A 650 29.38 32.69 15.99
C GLY A 650 29.22 34.07 16.64
N GLN A 651 29.33 34.19 17.97
CA GLN A 651 29.36 35.48 18.65
C GLN A 651 30.79 35.99 18.74
N GLN A 652 31.14 36.89 17.82
CA GLN A 652 32.38 37.65 17.83
C GLN A 652 32.33 38.69 18.97
N SER A 653 32.90 38.37 20.13
CA SER A 653 33.29 39.40 21.11
C SER A 653 34.72 39.85 20.77
N GLY A 654 34.90 41.17 20.65
CA GLY A 654 36.15 41.77 20.21
C GLY A 654 37.32 41.44 21.13
N GLY A 655 38.30 40.71 20.59
CA GLY A 655 39.58 40.42 21.22
C GLY A 655 40.40 39.53 20.29
N GLY A 656 41.56 40.02 19.84
CA GLY A 656 42.31 39.46 18.71
C GLY A 656 42.63 37.97 18.78
N MET A 657 42.40 37.27 17.66
CA MET A 657 42.89 35.92 17.42
C MET A 657 44.41 35.91 17.23
N GLY A 658 45.12 35.17 18.08
CA GLY A 658 46.50 34.74 17.83
C GLY A 658 46.60 33.22 17.94
N ASN A 659 46.76 32.56 16.78
CA ASN A 659 47.23 31.19 16.57
C ASN A 659 46.50 30.03 17.28
N PHE A 660 45.31 29.65 16.80
CA PHE A 660 44.82 28.28 16.98
C PHE A 660 44.82 27.56 15.63
N ASP A 661 45.73 26.59 15.45
CA ASP A 661 45.83 25.79 14.23
C ASP A 661 45.02 24.49 14.38
N MET A 662 43.80 24.52 13.83
CA MET A 662 42.86 23.41 13.82
C MET A 662 43.36 22.20 13.02
N ALA A 663 44.25 22.40 12.04
CA ALA A 663 44.75 21.31 11.20
C ALA A 663 45.73 20.41 11.95
N ALA A 664 46.55 20.98 12.84
CA ALA A 664 47.47 20.22 13.70
C ALA A 664 46.74 19.35 14.72
N PHE A 665 45.58 19.80 15.23
CA PHE A 665 44.77 19.05 16.19
C PHE A 665 44.08 17.84 15.53
N LEU A 666 43.56 18.00 14.31
CA LEU A 666 42.87 16.91 13.60
C LEU A 666 43.84 15.87 13.01
N ALA A 667 45.11 16.24 12.79
CA ALA A 667 46.12 15.33 12.24
C ALA A 667 46.77 14.39 13.28
N GLY A 668 46.45 14.50 14.58
CA GLY A 668 46.90 13.56 15.61
C GLY A 668 48.42 13.52 15.85
N SER A 669 49.16 14.55 15.43
CA SER A 669 50.59 14.65 15.70
C SER A 669 50.83 15.36 17.05
N GLY A 670 51.13 14.58 18.09
CA GLY A 670 51.54 15.12 19.39
C GLY A 670 52.82 15.93 19.29
N ASN A 671 52.83 17.12 19.89
CA ASN A 671 54.04 17.91 20.09
C ASN A 671 55.02 17.12 20.97
N LYS A 672 56.06 16.55 20.35
CA LYS A 672 57.34 16.35 21.01
C LYS A 672 58.02 17.70 21.10
N GLU A 673 58.26 18.16 22.32
CA GLU A 673 59.30 19.15 22.57
C GLU A 673 60.64 18.56 22.10
N GLU A 674 61.26 19.17 21.10
CA GLU A 674 62.70 19.07 20.93
C GLU A 674 63.29 20.39 20.44
N LYS A 675 64.40 20.72 21.09
CA LYS A 675 65.15 21.98 21.08
C LYS A 675 65.70 22.32 19.69
N GLY A 676 65.80 23.62 19.39
CA GLY A 676 66.99 24.13 18.71
C GLY A 676 66.78 24.95 17.44
N ASN A 677 67.06 26.25 17.60
CA ASN A 677 67.97 27.03 16.76
C ASN A 677 67.56 27.44 15.32
N ASN A 678 67.34 28.75 15.18
CA ASN A 678 67.77 29.66 14.10
C ASN A 678 67.81 29.17 12.65
N GLY A 679 67.13 29.95 11.79
CA GLY A 679 67.78 30.48 10.59
C GLY A 679 66.99 30.37 9.28
N GLY A 680 66.47 31.51 8.83
CA GLY A 680 66.69 31.98 7.45
C GLY A 680 65.96 31.30 6.28
N GLY A 681 65.05 32.07 5.66
CA GLY A 681 65.12 32.30 4.22
C GLY A 681 64.18 31.51 3.30
N GLY A 682 63.29 32.24 2.64
CA GLY A 682 63.22 32.16 1.16
C GLY A 682 62.02 31.43 0.52
N LYS A 683 61.24 32.25 -0.20
CA LYS A 683 60.70 32.03 -1.56
C LYS A 683 59.63 30.95 -1.83
N LYS A 684 58.47 31.49 -2.23
CA LYS A 684 57.76 31.36 -3.53
C LYS A 684 57.36 29.97 -4.08
N LYS A 685 56.07 29.97 -4.50
CA LYS A 685 55.39 29.13 -5.52
C LYS A 685 55.12 27.69 -5.04
N ARG A 686 53.91 27.14 -5.20
CA ARG A 686 53.00 27.23 -6.35
C ARG A 686 51.56 27.02 -5.91
#